data_AF-A0A3B8NBX3-F1
#
_entry.id   AF-A0A3B8NBX3-F1
#
_cell.length_a   1.000
_cell.length_b   1.000
_cell.length_c   1.000
_cell.angle_alpha   90.00
_cell.angle_beta   90.00
_cell.angle_gamma   90.00
#
_symmetry.space_group_name_H-M   'P 1'
#
loop_
_entity.id
_entity.type
_entity.pdbx_description
1 polymer ?
#
loop_
_entity_poly.entity_id
_entity_poly.type
_entity_poly.pdbx_seq_one_letter_code
_entity_poly.pdbx_strand_id
1 'polypeptide(L)'
;MLLRNLFAWFSVISFMTLLFVGGDLVFAVDLDKKTQDFLEKHSPKILKIISEAEAKEYSEILIEAEQRIEEIQEEYKEAEEEDGKELAHWVARLADNFSAMEYQMWKIEEGKISEAEGEEMIGELLIEHLGFRNKMDTGFIKKLIKEGEEEEAESMREEIEWRKESSEEAARELFEELFGESEEEEEEEEEEEEEKEHGPVYEAPDTEELQRDGDLHGISYEYKKHIFPTLSKYCLDCHDSQSAKGDIDLESALSRRPLVRDRSLWENVAERIRNGDMPPRDKEQPHEKERLRIRKWISNEVDLFDYSQVRVPGYVPARRLSREEYNRTIRDLIGIDLRPADQFPMDFTGTSGFSNSANTLFLHTAHLDRYMSAAEAVIDAAQKDKSAWKKLTDIGNAEQFLRRFVRLAFRRPPTDKEINSYLSHYQTQKGKGKNDKEAIGTVMKVILVSPNFLLKAEELSSVSKDTIVGQYDMASRLSYFLWASAPDQELLSLADKKKLQDGKIIREQILRMLKDSRSKSLGRIFASEWLSTDDVGPRIRKDPIDNPWCTETLMAAMREETSLFFHSLVMENEPIERLIDSNYTFLNAELAEYYKVPDIEGNHMRRVNINTTQRGGILGHASVLATTSFPHRTSPVLRGTWILTTLLGTPPPPPPPDVPEIEVGGGRRAASTLREKLEVHRDSKRCAGCHSQIDPLGFALENYSEFGRWRNGVDNRGELPNGARFRGPQGLKKALIDTRLDDLGKQLIRKMLSYALGRQLEYYDEAVVREIAKKLKGSGYPLKDMVIEIGLSYPFTTKRVPAEFSNKTKS
;
A
#
# COMPACT_ATOMS: atom_id res chain seq x y z
N MET A 1 18.02 22.61 44.05
CA MET A 1 18.12 23.31 42.74
C MET A 1 18.15 22.30 41.60
N LEU A 2 18.83 21.16 41.78
CA LEU A 2 18.70 19.95 40.94
C LEU A 2 17.29 19.33 40.97
N LEU A 3 16.57 19.35 42.09
CA LEU A 3 15.24 18.73 42.19
C LEU A 3 14.07 19.58 41.66
N ARG A 4 14.26 20.88 41.40
CA ARG A 4 13.17 21.76 40.93
C ARG A 4 12.68 21.46 39.50
N ASN A 5 13.48 20.76 38.69
CA ASN A 5 13.11 20.31 37.34
C ASN A 5 12.60 18.85 37.31
N LEU A 6 13.05 17.99 38.22
CA LEU A 6 12.54 16.60 38.38
C LEU A 6 11.05 16.54 38.79
N PHE A 7 10.53 17.52 39.55
CA PHE A 7 9.12 17.53 40.00
C PHE A 7 8.07 17.72 38.89
N ALA A 8 8.47 18.07 37.66
CA ALA A 8 7.52 18.18 36.55
C ALA A 8 7.16 16.82 35.91
N TRP A 9 7.98 15.78 36.14
CA TRP A 9 7.93 14.53 35.39
C TRP A 9 7.04 13.43 36.02
N PHE A 10 6.93 13.35 37.35
CA PHE A 10 6.17 12.27 38.00
C PHE A 10 4.64 12.39 37.90
N SER A 11 4.11 13.48 37.32
CA SER A 11 2.67 13.68 37.09
C SER A 11 2.04 12.76 36.02
N VAL A 12 2.80 11.88 35.34
CA VAL A 12 2.31 11.15 34.15
C VAL A 12 2.20 9.62 34.33
N ILE A 13 2.68 9.05 35.43
CA ILE A 13 2.45 7.63 35.76
C ILE A 13 1.35 7.49 36.82
N SER A 14 0.14 7.99 36.53
CA SER A 14 -1.05 7.50 37.20
C SER A 14 -2.28 7.69 36.32
N PHE A 15 -2.58 6.68 35.49
CA PHE A 15 -3.89 6.54 34.86
C PHE A 15 -4.31 5.06 34.86
N MET A 16 -4.66 4.54 36.04
CA MET A 16 -5.55 3.38 36.14
C MET A 16 -6.97 3.82 36.48
N THR A 17 -7.89 3.40 35.61
CA THR A 17 -9.35 3.50 35.74
C THR A 17 -9.87 3.00 37.09
N LEU A 18 -10.34 3.92 37.93
CA LEU A 18 -11.20 3.64 39.08
C LEU A 18 -12.66 3.54 38.61
N LEU A 19 -13.15 2.30 38.45
CA LEU A 19 -14.59 2.01 38.43
C LEU A 19 -15.13 2.16 39.85
N PHE A 20 -15.81 3.28 40.11
CA PHE A 20 -16.59 3.50 41.33
C PHE A 20 -17.68 2.42 41.47
N VAL A 21 -17.50 1.50 42.41
CA VAL A 21 -18.59 0.77 43.08
C VAL A 21 -18.34 0.92 44.57
N GLY A 22 -19.29 1.56 45.26
CA GLY A 22 -19.14 1.96 46.66
C GLY A 22 -18.83 0.80 47.61
N GLY A 23 -17.83 1.02 48.44
CA GLY A 23 -17.40 0.20 49.58
C GLY A 23 -15.95 0.54 49.88
N ASP A 24 -15.67 1.03 51.09
CA ASP A 24 -14.30 1.27 51.56
C ASP A 24 -13.49 -0.03 51.42
N LEU A 25 -12.69 -0.15 50.36
CA LEU A 25 -11.72 -1.22 50.21
C LEU A 25 -10.49 -0.80 51.02
N VAL A 26 -10.41 -1.26 52.26
CA VAL A 26 -9.16 -1.25 53.01
C VAL A 26 -8.24 -2.26 52.32
N PHE A 27 -7.30 -1.76 51.53
CA PHE A 27 -6.17 -2.56 51.06
C PHE A 27 -5.25 -2.78 52.27
N ALA A 28 -5.07 -4.03 52.68
CA ALA A 28 -4.10 -4.43 53.67
C ALA A 28 -3.25 -5.51 53.02
N VAL A 29 -1.92 -5.39 53.15
CA VAL A 29 -1.00 -6.33 52.53
C VAL A 29 -0.88 -7.55 53.45
N ASP A 30 -1.56 -8.64 53.12
CA ASP A 30 -1.57 -9.86 53.95
C ASP A 30 -0.35 -10.73 53.63
N LEU A 31 0.73 -10.54 54.40
CA LEU A 31 1.96 -11.30 54.23
C LEU A 31 1.90 -12.63 54.96
N ASP A 32 2.13 -13.72 54.23
CA ASP A 32 2.33 -15.02 54.86
C ASP A 32 3.60 -15.03 55.72
N LYS A 33 3.64 -15.91 56.74
CA LYS A 33 4.74 -15.97 57.71
C LYS A 33 6.12 -16.17 57.08
N LYS A 34 6.22 -16.92 55.97
CA LYS A 34 7.49 -17.16 55.29
C LYS A 34 7.96 -15.90 54.58
N THR A 35 7.05 -15.16 53.96
CA THR A 35 7.34 -13.87 53.33
C THR A 35 7.73 -12.83 54.38
N GLN A 36 7.03 -12.77 55.51
CA GLN A 36 7.38 -11.89 56.63
C GLN A 36 8.80 -12.21 57.17
N ASP A 37 9.09 -13.47 57.49
CA ASP A 37 10.42 -13.90 57.98
C ASP A 37 11.54 -13.58 56.96
N PHE A 38 11.24 -13.66 55.67
CA PHE A 38 12.18 -13.29 54.59
C PHE A 38 12.46 -11.79 54.60
N LEU A 39 11.42 -10.95 54.57
CA LEU A 39 11.55 -9.50 54.52
C LEU A 39 12.21 -8.96 55.80
N GLU A 40 11.88 -9.48 56.98
CA GLU A 40 12.54 -9.08 58.24
C GLU A 40 14.07 -9.28 58.19
N LYS A 41 14.51 -10.31 57.46
CA LYS A 41 15.92 -10.66 57.35
C LYS A 41 16.63 -9.96 56.19
N HIS A 42 15.96 -9.80 55.06
CA HIS A 42 16.59 -9.40 53.79
C HIS A 42 16.17 -8.01 53.32
N SER A 43 14.95 -7.57 53.64
CA SER A 43 14.35 -6.34 53.11
C SER A 43 13.41 -5.68 54.13
N PRO A 44 13.92 -5.16 55.25
CA PRO A 44 13.08 -4.63 56.33
C PRO A 44 12.50 -3.24 56.05
N LYS A 45 13.01 -2.48 55.07
CA LYS A 45 12.48 -1.14 54.78
C LYS A 45 11.12 -1.23 54.09
N ILE A 46 10.90 -2.21 53.22
CA ILE A 46 9.58 -2.41 52.60
C ILE A 46 8.49 -2.73 53.63
N LEU A 47 8.82 -3.46 54.71
CA LEU A 47 7.89 -3.68 55.84
C LEU A 47 7.55 -2.36 56.55
N LYS A 48 8.52 -1.45 56.66
CA LYS A 48 8.29 -0.12 57.23
C LYS A 48 7.42 0.73 56.31
N ILE A 49 7.63 0.65 54.99
CA ILE A 49 6.80 1.34 53.98
C ILE A 49 5.36 0.85 54.08
N ILE A 50 5.14 -0.47 54.08
CA ILE A 50 3.79 -1.07 54.22
C ILE A 50 3.13 -0.61 55.52
N SER A 51 3.83 -0.71 56.66
CA SER A 51 3.26 -0.30 57.95
C SER A 51 2.89 1.19 57.99
N GLU A 52 3.67 2.05 57.33
CA GLU A 52 3.38 3.49 57.24
C GLU A 52 2.22 3.77 56.29
N ALA A 53 2.22 3.13 55.12
CA ALA A 53 1.18 3.25 54.11
C ALA A 53 -0.18 2.74 54.61
N GLU A 54 -0.22 1.65 55.37
CA GLU A 54 -1.44 1.15 56.04
C GLU A 54 -1.94 2.15 57.10
N ALA A 55 -1.03 2.71 57.90
CA ALA A 55 -1.39 3.70 58.94
C ALA A 55 -1.86 5.05 58.36
N LYS A 56 -1.48 5.35 57.12
CA LYS A 56 -1.77 6.60 56.41
C LYS A 56 -2.78 6.45 55.26
N GLU A 57 -3.25 5.24 55.02
CA GLU A 57 -4.21 4.89 53.96
C GLU A 57 -3.70 5.21 52.53
N TYR A 58 -2.42 4.97 52.26
CA TYR A 58 -1.80 5.17 50.93
C TYR A 58 -1.98 3.94 50.03
N SER A 59 -3.16 3.80 49.42
CA SER A 59 -3.54 2.59 48.67
C SER A 59 -2.66 2.28 47.45
N GLU A 60 -2.14 3.30 46.77
CA GLU A 60 -1.24 3.12 45.62
C GLU A 60 0.11 2.52 46.04
N ILE A 61 0.67 3.00 47.15
CA ILE A 61 1.92 2.50 47.73
C ILE A 61 1.78 1.06 48.21
N LEU A 62 0.60 0.65 48.68
CA LEU A 62 0.37 -0.75 49.08
C LEU A 62 0.38 -1.70 47.88
N ILE A 63 -0.15 -1.27 46.73
CA ILE A 63 -0.13 -2.05 45.48
C ILE A 63 1.31 -2.17 44.95
N GLU A 64 2.07 -1.07 44.96
CA GLU A 64 3.47 -1.06 44.55
C GLU A 64 4.34 -1.92 45.47
N ALA A 65 4.12 -1.84 46.78
CA ALA A 65 4.85 -2.66 47.75
C ALA A 65 4.59 -4.17 47.55
N GLU A 66 3.38 -4.59 47.21
CA GLU A 66 3.08 -5.99 46.87
C GLU A 66 3.88 -6.48 45.66
N GLN A 67 3.88 -5.70 44.57
CA GLN A 67 4.65 -6.02 43.36
C GLN A 67 6.14 -6.09 43.67
N ARG A 68 6.64 -5.13 44.44
CA ARG A 68 8.06 -5.03 44.77
C ARG A 68 8.54 -6.17 45.69
N ILE A 69 7.68 -6.72 46.55
CA ILE A 69 7.99 -7.93 47.33
C ILE A 69 8.24 -9.12 46.40
N GLU A 70 7.40 -9.30 45.38
CA GLU A 70 7.56 -10.40 44.41
C GLU A 70 8.89 -10.29 43.65
N GLU A 71 9.22 -9.07 43.19
CA GLU A 71 10.48 -8.79 42.50
C GLU A 71 11.71 -9.06 43.37
N ILE A 72 11.72 -8.57 44.61
CA ILE A 72 12.82 -8.79 45.55
C ILE A 72 13.02 -10.28 45.83
N GLN A 73 11.94 -11.04 45.95
CA GLN A 73 12.01 -12.50 46.14
C GLN A 73 12.53 -13.23 44.89
N GLU A 74 12.15 -12.78 43.70
CA GLU A 74 12.64 -13.29 42.41
C GLU A 74 14.15 -13.02 42.27
N GLU A 75 14.59 -11.76 42.42
CA GLU A 75 16.00 -11.35 42.36
C GLU A 75 16.86 -12.08 43.40
N TYR A 76 16.36 -12.23 44.64
CA TYR A 76 17.06 -12.99 45.68
C TYR A 76 17.24 -14.45 45.26
N LYS A 77 16.22 -15.09 44.69
CA LYS A 77 16.27 -16.49 44.32
C LYS A 77 17.23 -16.74 43.15
N GLU A 78 17.21 -15.86 42.15
CA GLU A 78 18.15 -15.91 41.02
C GLU A 78 19.60 -15.76 41.52
N ALA A 79 19.87 -14.74 42.34
CA ALA A 79 21.19 -14.55 42.93
C ALA A 79 21.61 -15.69 43.88
N GLU A 80 20.67 -16.33 44.58
CA GLU A 80 20.98 -17.49 45.44
C GLU A 80 21.39 -18.71 44.60
N GLU A 81 20.74 -18.93 43.47
CA GLU A 81 21.04 -20.04 42.55
C GLU A 81 22.41 -19.84 41.86
N GLU A 82 22.74 -18.61 41.47
CA GLU A 82 23.97 -18.31 40.73
C GLU A 82 25.20 -18.07 41.63
N ASP A 83 25.03 -17.29 42.71
CA ASP A 83 26.14 -16.75 43.50
C ASP A 83 26.07 -17.05 45.01
N GLY A 84 24.97 -17.68 45.45
CA GLY A 84 24.78 -18.16 46.81
C GLY A 84 24.20 -17.13 47.78
N LYS A 85 23.81 -17.63 48.96
CA LYS A 85 23.01 -16.90 49.98
C LYS A 85 23.59 -15.58 50.46
N GLU A 86 24.92 -15.43 50.47
CA GLU A 86 25.56 -14.21 50.96
C GLU A 86 25.40 -13.06 49.96
N LEU A 87 25.55 -13.33 48.65
CA LEU A 87 25.38 -12.31 47.62
C LEU A 87 23.89 -11.98 47.41
N ALA A 88 23.05 -13.01 47.37
CA ALA A 88 21.59 -12.86 47.29
C ALA A 88 21.04 -11.94 48.40
N HIS A 89 21.62 -12.03 49.62
CA HIS A 89 21.26 -11.12 50.70
C HIS A 89 21.55 -9.66 50.35
N TRP A 90 22.71 -9.35 49.77
CA TRP A 90 23.05 -7.96 49.41
C TRP A 90 22.24 -7.44 48.22
N VAL A 91 21.89 -8.29 47.26
CA VAL A 91 20.96 -7.95 46.16
C VAL A 91 19.61 -7.53 46.73
N ALA A 92 19.01 -8.35 47.59
CA ALA A 92 17.74 -8.01 48.23
C ALA A 92 17.82 -6.74 49.11
N ARG A 93 18.98 -6.44 49.70
CA ARG A 93 19.23 -5.20 50.47
C ARG A 93 19.35 -3.96 49.59
N LEU A 94 19.94 -4.08 48.40
CA LEU A 94 20.01 -3.00 47.41
C LEU A 94 18.61 -2.67 46.90
N ALA A 95 17.84 -3.70 46.54
CA ALA A 95 16.47 -3.55 46.08
C ALA A 95 15.56 -2.93 47.16
N ASP A 96 15.64 -3.39 48.42
CA ASP A 96 14.92 -2.82 49.57
C ASP A 96 15.28 -1.35 49.84
N ASN A 97 16.55 -0.98 49.63
CA ASN A 97 17.02 0.38 49.82
C ASN A 97 16.52 1.31 48.70
N PHE A 98 16.53 0.82 47.46
CA PHE A 98 15.97 1.53 46.31
C PHE A 98 14.48 1.81 46.48
N SER A 99 13.68 0.82 46.90
CA SER A 99 12.25 1.03 47.19
C SER A 99 12.00 2.10 48.27
N ALA A 100 12.93 2.25 49.21
CA ALA A 100 12.84 3.29 50.23
C ALA A 100 13.16 4.70 49.68
N MET A 101 14.03 4.79 48.66
CA MET A 101 14.33 6.04 47.95
C MET A 101 13.12 6.49 47.13
N GLU A 102 12.54 5.60 46.34
CA GLU A 102 11.32 5.85 45.56
C GLU A 102 10.18 6.32 46.48
N TYR A 103 10.00 5.66 47.62
CA TYR A 103 9.00 6.09 48.60
C TYR A 103 9.30 7.47 49.22
N GLN A 104 10.58 7.88 49.36
CA GLN A 104 10.89 9.25 49.76
C GLN A 104 10.56 10.24 48.64
N MET A 105 10.89 9.93 47.39
CA MET A 105 10.61 10.79 46.23
C MET A 105 9.10 11.03 46.08
N TRP A 106 8.30 9.97 46.11
CA TRP A 106 6.84 10.06 46.11
C TRP A 106 6.31 10.95 47.24
N LYS A 107 6.87 10.83 48.46
CA LYS A 107 6.47 11.71 49.57
C LYS A 107 6.80 13.19 49.32
N ILE A 108 7.83 13.51 48.54
CA ILE A 108 8.14 14.90 48.19
C ILE A 108 7.16 15.40 47.12
N GLU A 109 6.90 14.59 46.09
CA GLU A 109 5.95 14.89 45.00
C GLU A 109 4.53 15.14 45.50
N GLU A 110 4.05 14.27 46.39
CA GLU A 110 2.74 14.38 47.01
C GLU A 110 2.67 15.40 48.16
N GLY A 111 3.76 16.17 48.35
CA GLY A 111 3.89 17.21 49.36
C GLY A 111 3.72 16.71 50.80
N LYS A 112 4.03 15.43 51.05
CA LYS A 112 3.96 14.81 52.39
C LYS A 112 5.15 15.19 53.27
N ILE A 113 6.30 15.45 52.66
CA ILE A 113 7.51 15.98 53.30
C ILE A 113 8.07 17.16 52.48
N SER A 114 8.93 17.98 53.07
CA SER A 114 9.58 19.07 52.33
C SER A 114 10.69 18.55 51.43
N GLU A 115 11.00 19.26 50.34
CA GLU A 115 12.11 18.94 49.42
C GLU A 115 13.44 18.78 50.17
N ALA A 116 13.75 19.70 51.09
CA ALA A 116 14.98 19.63 51.89
C ALA A 116 15.02 18.41 52.84
N GLU A 117 13.88 18.03 53.42
CA GLU A 117 13.78 16.85 54.28
C GLU A 117 13.90 15.55 53.46
N GLY A 118 13.28 15.51 52.29
CA GLY A 118 13.40 14.37 51.38
C GLY A 118 14.80 14.21 50.79
N GLU A 119 15.46 15.31 50.42
CA GLU A 119 16.86 15.34 49.96
C GLU A 119 17.81 14.73 51.00
N GLU A 120 17.66 15.12 52.27
CA GLU A 120 18.47 14.57 53.37
C GLU A 120 18.25 13.06 53.51
N MET A 121 16.99 12.61 53.48
CA MET A 121 16.65 11.18 53.61
C MET A 121 17.12 10.35 52.42
N ILE A 122 17.01 10.85 51.19
CA ILE A 122 17.51 10.19 49.97
C ILE A 122 19.04 10.14 50.00
N GLY A 123 19.71 11.21 50.41
CA GLY A 123 21.16 11.25 50.59
C GLY A 123 21.68 10.18 51.55
N GLU A 124 21.02 9.99 52.70
CA GLU A 124 21.36 8.92 53.64
C GLU A 124 21.16 7.52 53.03
N LEU A 125 20.08 7.33 52.27
CA LEU A 125 19.80 6.06 51.58
C LEU A 125 20.85 5.77 50.51
N LEU A 126 21.30 6.75 49.73
CA LEU A 126 22.34 6.60 48.70
C LEU A 126 23.66 6.14 49.30
N ILE A 127 24.06 6.74 50.42
CA ILE A 127 25.28 6.34 51.15
C ILE A 127 25.13 4.90 51.67
N GLU A 128 23.95 4.53 52.20
CA GLU A 128 23.67 3.17 52.63
C GLU A 128 23.69 2.18 51.45
N HIS A 129 23.16 2.57 50.29
CA HIS A 129 23.13 1.80 49.05
C HIS A 129 24.55 1.51 48.55
N LEU A 130 25.42 2.53 48.49
CA LEU A 130 26.85 2.35 48.19
C LEU A 130 27.52 1.41 49.19
N GLY A 131 27.14 1.47 50.47
CA GLY A 131 27.57 0.53 51.50
C GLY A 131 27.21 -0.93 51.21
N PHE A 132 26.03 -1.18 50.63
CA PHE A 132 25.63 -2.53 50.19
C PHE A 132 26.33 -2.94 48.90
N ARG A 133 26.44 -2.04 47.91
CA ARG A 133 27.15 -2.25 46.65
C ARG A 133 28.61 -2.65 46.91
N ASN A 134 29.28 -1.95 47.83
CA ASN A 134 30.65 -2.29 48.23
C ASN A 134 30.78 -3.69 48.85
N LYS A 135 29.79 -4.18 49.60
CA LYS A 135 29.81 -5.54 50.16
C LYS A 135 29.56 -6.60 49.11
N MET A 136 28.68 -6.31 48.15
CA MET A 136 28.41 -7.14 46.99
C MET A 136 29.67 -7.26 46.11
N ASP A 137 30.28 -6.14 45.76
CA ASP A 137 31.50 -6.06 44.96
C ASP A 137 32.69 -6.75 45.65
N THR A 138 32.78 -6.66 46.98
CA THR A 138 33.75 -7.45 47.77
C THR A 138 33.54 -8.96 47.62
N GLY A 139 32.29 -9.40 47.44
CA GLY A 139 31.94 -10.78 47.12
C GLY A 139 32.40 -11.19 45.72
N PHE A 140 32.12 -10.36 44.72
CA PHE A 140 32.53 -10.57 43.33
C PHE A 140 34.06 -10.60 43.17
N ILE A 141 34.79 -9.72 43.84
CA ILE A 141 36.27 -9.72 43.85
C ILE A 141 36.83 -11.08 44.28
N LYS A 142 36.22 -11.76 45.27
CA LYS A 142 36.66 -13.11 45.69
C LYS A 142 36.43 -14.16 44.60
N LYS A 143 35.40 -13.98 43.77
CA LYS A 143 35.06 -14.86 42.64
C LYS A 143 36.03 -14.64 41.47
N LEU A 144 36.24 -13.38 41.06
CA LEU A 144 37.20 -12.99 40.01
C LEU A 144 38.62 -13.49 40.31
N ILE A 145 39.09 -13.35 41.56
CA ILE A 145 40.40 -13.89 41.98
C ILE A 145 40.46 -15.42 41.85
N LYS A 146 39.36 -16.13 42.09
CA LYS A 146 39.30 -17.59 41.93
C LYS A 146 39.28 -18.02 40.45
N GLU A 147 38.77 -17.15 39.58
CA GLU A 147 38.65 -17.36 38.13
C GLU A 147 39.90 -16.91 37.34
N GLY A 148 40.83 -16.22 38.00
CA GLY A 148 42.12 -15.80 37.44
C GLY A 148 42.11 -14.38 36.85
N GLU A 149 41.07 -13.61 37.14
CA GLU A 149 40.83 -12.25 36.64
C GLU A 149 41.34 -11.19 37.64
N GLU A 150 42.67 -11.15 37.85
CA GLU A 150 43.29 -10.28 38.86
C GLU A 150 43.18 -8.77 38.53
N GLU A 151 43.22 -8.39 37.25
CA GLU A 151 43.16 -6.99 36.80
C GLU A 151 41.77 -6.37 37.04
N GLU A 152 40.70 -7.11 36.72
CA GLU A 152 39.31 -6.71 36.97
C GLU A 152 39.02 -6.65 38.47
N ALA A 153 39.57 -7.60 39.25
CA ALA A 153 39.49 -7.59 40.70
C ALA A 153 40.22 -6.40 41.36
N GLU A 154 41.30 -5.90 40.74
CA GLU A 154 42.03 -4.71 41.21
C GLU A 154 41.26 -3.43 40.88
N SER A 155 40.72 -3.30 39.66
CA SER A 155 39.86 -2.17 39.27
C SER A 155 38.65 -2.01 40.21
N MET A 156 37.97 -3.11 40.56
CA MET A 156 36.84 -3.05 41.50
C MET A 156 37.28 -2.68 42.92
N ARG A 157 38.50 -3.00 43.35
CA ARG A 157 39.02 -2.58 44.66
C ARG A 157 39.26 -1.08 44.72
N GLU A 158 39.86 -0.53 43.67
CA GLU A 158 40.08 0.92 43.53
C GLU A 158 38.75 1.67 43.56
N GLU A 159 37.72 1.15 42.89
CA GLU A 159 36.38 1.74 42.90
C GLU A 159 35.72 1.70 44.29
N ILE A 160 35.83 0.57 45.02
CA ILE A 160 35.35 0.47 46.40
C ILE A 160 36.09 1.45 47.33
N GLU A 161 37.40 1.60 47.14
CA GLU A 161 38.22 2.53 47.94
C GLU A 161 37.82 3.97 47.67
N TRP A 162 37.65 4.34 46.40
CA TRP A 162 37.14 5.66 46.01
C TRP A 162 35.75 5.96 46.59
N ARG A 163 34.79 5.02 46.50
CA ARG A 163 33.45 5.19 47.10
C ARG A 163 33.48 5.36 48.63
N LYS A 164 34.51 4.83 49.31
CA LYS A 164 34.69 5.01 50.77
C LYS A 164 35.35 6.32 51.13
N GLU A 165 36.30 6.78 50.32
CA GLU A 165 37.02 8.04 50.55
C GLU A 165 36.19 9.26 50.12
N SER A 166 35.33 9.10 49.13
CA SER A 166 34.54 10.17 48.50
C SER A 166 33.04 9.86 48.53
N SER A 167 32.51 9.44 49.68
CA SER A 167 31.14 8.91 49.78
C SER A 167 30.03 9.89 49.37
N GLU A 168 30.21 11.18 49.59
CA GLU A 168 29.25 12.21 49.16
C GLU A 168 29.27 12.42 47.64
N GLU A 169 30.45 12.39 47.03
CA GLU A 169 30.62 12.53 45.58
C GLU A 169 30.14 11.28 44.85
N ALA A 170 30.46 10.09 45.37
CA ALA A 170 29.93 8.83 44.88
C ALA A 170 28.41 8.73 45.02
N ALA A 171 27.82 9.29 46.09
CA ALA A 171 26.37 9.33 46.25
C ALA A 171 25.72 10.28 45.24
N ARG A 172 26.37 11.41 44.92
CA ARG A 172 25.91 12.34 43.88
C ARG A 172 25.99 11.71 42.48
N GLU A 173 27.09 11.04 42.15
CA GLU A 173 27.23 10.31 40.88
C GLU A 173 26.22 9.17 40.77
N LEU A 174 25.96 8.44 41.85
CA LEU A 174 24.92 7.41 41.89
C LEU A 174 23.52 8.02 41.73
N PHE A 175 23.27 9.19 42.32
CA PHE A 175 22.00 9.89 42.13
C PHE A 175 21.83 10.33 40.67
N GLU A 176 22.88 10.82 40.03
CA GLU A 176 22.87 11.15 38.59
C GLU A 176 22.74 9.88 37.72
N GLU A 177 23.35 8.76 38.09
CA GLU A 177 23.20 7.45 37.40
C GLU A 177 21.77 6.91 37.50
N LEU A 178 21.13 7.04 38.67
CA LEU A 178 19.79 6.52 38.94
C LEU A 178 18.67 7.48 38.49
N PHE A 179 18.93 8.79 38.48
CA PHE A 179 17.90 9.83 38.36
C PHE A 179 18.28 11.04 37.48
N GLY A 180 19.44 11.03 36.82
CA GLY A 180 19.91 12.14 35.96
C GLY A 180 19.74 11.85 34.47
N GLU A 181 18.97 12.68 33.77
CA GLU A 181 19.00 12.83 32.30
C GLU A 181 19.72 14.15 31.95
N SER A 182 20.35 14.21 30.77
CA SER A 182 21.23 15.32 30.40
C SER A 182 20.45 16.53 29.86
N GLU A 183 20.71 17.73 30.40
CA GLU A 183 20.08 18.99 29.99
C GLU A 183 20.22 19.32 28.47
N GLU A 184 21.14 18.66 27.75
CA GLU A 184 21.28 18.81 26.29
C GLU A 184 20.25 17.99 25.48
N GLU A 185 19.67 16.95 26.07
CA GLU A 185 18.56 16.18 25.46
C GLU A 185 17.21 16.86 25.72
N GLU A 186 17.05 17.65 26.80
CA GLU A 186 15.80 18.35 27.14
C GLU A 186 15.48 19.53 26.21
N GLU A 187 16.46 20.33 25.78
CA GLU A 187 16.19 21.44 24.85
C GLU A 187 15.88 20.93 23.42
N GLU A 188 16.48 19.81 23.00
CA GLU A 188 16.13 19.16 21.72
C GLU A 188 14.79 18.39 21.83
N GLU A 189 14.48 17.74 22.96
CA GLU A 189 13.23 17.02 23.14
C GLU A 189 12.01 17.92 23.41
N GLU A 190 12.14 19.05 24.12
CA GLU A 190 11.05 20.02 24.29
C GLU A 190 10.77 20.82 23.00
N GLU A 191 11.81 21.23 22.26
CA GLU A 191 11.63 21.83 20.92
C GLU A 191 11.05 20.80 19.94
N GLU A 192 11.51 19.55 19.99
CA GLU A 192 10.92 18.48 19.19
C GLU A 192 9.50 18.13 19.65
N GLU A 193 9.14 18.12 20.94
CA GLU A 193 7.77 17.83 21.40
C GLU A 193 6.79 18.96 21.06
N GLU A 194 7.19 20.23 21.18
CA GLU A 194 6.43 21.36 20.68
C GLU A 194 6.31 21.34 19.13
N GLU A 195 7.34 20.95 18.38
CA GLU A 195 7.22 20.67 16.93
C GLU A 195 6.37 19.42 16.62
N LYS A 196 6.43 18.38 17.46
CA LYS A 196 5.70 17.10 17.28
C LYS A 196 4.19 17.32 17.44
N GLU A 197 3.73 18.30 18.24
CA GLU A 197 2.31 18.69 18.34
C GLU A 197 1.96 19.91 17.46
N HIS A 198 2.81 20.94 17.37
CA HIS A 198 2.53 22.23 16.71
C HIS A 198 3.36 22.57 15.46
N GLY A 199 4.33 21.74 15.07
CA GLY A 199 5.15 21.93 13.87
C GLY A 199 4.34 21.92 12.56
N PRO A 200 4.93 22.21 11.40
CA PRO A 200 4.22 22.18 10.14
C PRO A 200 3.68 20.77 9.82
N VAL A 201 2.50 20.70 9.21
CA VAL A 201 1.86 19.42 8.79
C VAL A 201 2.70 18.69 7.73
N TYR A 202 3.57 19.43 7.03
CA TYR A 202 4.49 18.93 6.01
C TYR A 202 5.72 19.83 5.94
N GLU A 203 6.89 19.21 5.92
CA GLU A 203 8.19 19.83 5.68
C GLU A 203 8.80 19.24 4.41
N ALA A 204 9.22 20.13 3.52
CA ALA A 204 9.89 19.74 2.29
C ALA A 204 11.26 19.14 2.59
N PRO A 205 11.74 18.21 1.74
CA PRO A 205 13.08 17.65 1.90
C PRO A 205 14.16 18.74 1.79
N ASP A 206 15.20 18.66 2.61
CA ASP A 206 16.35 19.57 2.52
C ASP A 206 17.06 19.45 1.17
N THR A 207 17.25 20.59 0.51
CA THR A 207 17.76 20.63 -0.88
C THR A 207 19.19 20.10 -1.04
N GLU A 208 19.95 19.95 0.04
CA GLU A 208 21.31 19.39 0.05
C GLU A 208 21.33 17.84 0.12
N GLU A 209 20.29 17.20 0.69
CA GLU A 209 20.20 15.72 0.81
C GLU A 209 19.69 15.00 -0.45
N LEU A 210 19.23 15.74 -1.47
CA LEU A 210 18.75 15.20 -2.75
C LEU A 210 19.85 14.48 -3.57
N GLN A 211 21.09 14.41 -3.08
CA GLN A 211 22.24 13.77 -3.73
C GLN A 211 22.48 12.30 -3.30
N ARG A 212 21.45 11.50 -2.99
CA ARG A 212 21.64 10.06 -2.71
C ARG A 212 22.04 9.20 -3.94
N ASP A 213 22.17 9.82 -5.13
CA ASP A 213 22.84 9.26 -6.32
C ASP A 213 24.26 9.82 -6.55
N GLY A 214 24.77 10.67 -5.64
CA GLY A 214 26.12 11.25 -5.69
C GLY A 214 27.21 10.18 -5.78
N ASP A 215 27.00 9.02 -5.17
CA ASP A 215 27.94 7.88 -5.14
C ASP A 215 28.28 7.32 -6.53
N LEU A 216 27.39 7.53 -7.51
CA LEU A 216 27.57 7.05 -8.88
C LEU A 216 28.20 8.12 -9.80
N HIS A 217 28.42 9.34 -9.29
CA HIS A 217 29.07 10.41 -10.03
C HIS A 217 30.56 10.12 -10.21
N GLY A 218 31.12 10.38 -11.39
CA GLY A 218 32.55 10.13 -11.69
C GLY A 218 32.97 8.65 -11.80
N ILE A 219 32.09 7.70 -11.51
CA ILE A 219 32.38 6.26 -11.67
C ILE A 219 32.42 5.90 -13.17
N SER A 220 33.59 5.45 -13.63
CA SER A 220 33.78 4.91 -14.98
C SER A 220 33.79 3.38 -14.99
N TYR A 221 33.23 2.80 -16.05
CA TYR A 221 33.21 1.36 -16.28
C TYR A 221 33.46 1.03 -17.76
N GLU A 222 33.85 -0.22 -18.00
CA GLU A 222 34.00 -0.81 -19.34
C GLU A 222 33.38 -2.19 -19.26
N TYR A 223 32.39 -2.49 -20.09
CA TYR A 223 31.57 -3.69 -19.92
C TYR A 223 32.40 -4.98 -19.91
N LYS A 224 33.28 -5.17 -20.90
CA LYS A 224 34.09 -6.40 -21.04
C LYS A 224 35.19 -6.55 -19.99
N LYS A 225 35.69 -5.43 -19.44
CA LYS A 225 36.83 -5.40 -18.53
C LYS A 225 36.42 -5.40 -17.06
N HIS A 226 35.32 -4.73 -16.74
CA HIS A 226 34.88 -4.52 -15.37
C HIS A 226 33.56 -5.25 -15.09
N ILE A 227 32.54 -5.10 -15.93
CA ILE A 227 31.18 -5.55 -15.59
C ILE A 227 31.03 -7.06 -15.75
N PHE A 228 31.32 -7.59 -16.95
CA PHE A 228 31.11 -9.00 -17.24
C PHE A 228 31.96 -9.92 -16.34
N PRO A 229 33.26 -9.65 -16.08
CA PRO A 229 34.05 -10.47 -15.16
C PRO A 229 33.48 -10.48 -13.73
N THR A 230 33.02 -9.34 -13.21
CA THR A 230 32.40 -9.28 -11.88
C THR A 230 31.07 -10.06 -11.85
N LEU A 231 30.20 -9.91 -12.86
CA LEU A 231 28.97 -10.71 -12.95
C LEU A 231 29.27 -12.22 -13.06
N SER A 232 30.26 -12.61 -13.86
CA SER A 232 30.68 -14.01 -13.99
C SER A 232 31.18 -14.59 -12.68
N LYS A 233 32.00 -13.83 -11.93
CA LYS A 233 32.59 -14.29 -10.68
C LYS A 233 31.57 -14.41 -9.54
N TYR A 234 30.66 -13.43 -9.43
CA TYR A 234 29.82 -13.28 -8.24
C TYR A 234 28.36 -13.68 -8.46
N CYS A 235 27.86 -13.68 -9.70
CA CYS A 235 26.42 -13.83 -9.98
C CYS A 235 26.08 -15.07 -10.82
N LEU A 236 26.82 -15.32 -11.91
CA LEU A 236 26.42 -16.30 -12.92
C LEU A 236 26.54 -17.76 -12.47
N ASP A 237 27.33 -18.06 -11.43
CA ASP A 237 27.38 -19.42 -10.86
C ASP A 237 26.04 -19.90 -10.26
N CYS A 238 25.15 -18.96 -9.91
CA CYS A 238 23.82 -19.26 -9.35
C CYS A 238 22.66 -18.76 -10.21
N HIS A 239 22.88 -17.73 -11.03
CA HIS A 239 21.87 -17.05 -11.83
C HIS A 239 22.11 -17.15 -13.34
N ASP A 240 22.70 -18.26 -13.80
CA ASP A 240 22.76 -18.61 -15.22
C ASP A 240 21.44 -19.24 -15.73
N SER A 241 21.37 -19.49 -17.04
CA SER A 241 20.17 -20.08 -17.66
C SER A 241 19.86 -21.51 -17.19
N GLN A 242 20.86 -22.20 -16.60
CA GLN A 242 20.73 -23.58 -16.15
C GLN A 242 20.24 -23.68 -14.70
N SER A 243 20.81 -22.87 -13.81
CA SER A 243 20.56 -22.93 -12.37
C SER A 243 19.39 -22.05 -11.97
N ALA A 244 19.29 -20.85 -12.57
CA ALA A 244 18.21 -19.88 -12.37
C ALA A 244 17.71 -19.77 -10.91
N LYS A 245 18.63 -19.71 -9.93
CA LYS A 245 18.23 -19.70 -8.51
C LYS A 245 17.32 -18.50 -8.21
N GLY A 246 16.24 -18.75 -7.48
CA GLY A 246 15.24 -17.73 -7.17
C GLY A 246 14.48 -17.23 -8.40
N ASP A 247 14.36 -18.06 -9.45
CA ASP A 247 13.74 -17.74 -10.74
C ASP A 247 14.41 -16.56 -11.48
N ILE A 248 15.68 -16.30 -11.18
CA ILE A 248 16.48 -15.22 -11.80
C ILE A 248 17.51 -15.83 -12.75
N ASP A 249 17.34 -15.53 -14.04
CA ASP A 249 18.26 -15.88 -15.14
C ASP A 249 18.88 -14.59 -15.72
N LEU A 250 20.08 -14.26 -15.25
CA LEU A 250 20.82 -13.07 -15.70
C LEU A 250 21.48 -13.29 -17.07
N GLU A 251 21.78 -14.53 -17.46
CA GLU A 251 22.40 -14.82 -18.75
C GLU A 251 21.42 -14.53 -19.90
N SER A 252 20.18 -15.03 -19.78
CA SER A 252 19.09 -14.69 -20.69
C SER A 252 18.81 -13.20 -20.68
N ALA A 253 18.72 -12.55 -19.51
CA ALA A 253 18.49 -11.11 -19.41
C ALA A 253 19.60 -10.27 -20.09
N LEU A 254 20.87 -10.67 -19.97
CA LEU A 254 22.00 -10.02 -20.64
C LEU A 254 21.92 -10.14 -22.16
N SER A 255 21.39 -11.25 -22.67
CA SER A 255 21.22 -11.48 -24.12
C SER A 255 20.06 -10.68 -24.72
N ARG A 256 19.01 -10.41 -23.94
CA ARG A 256 17.79 -9.72 -24.38
C ARG A 256 17.96 -8.20 -24.38
N ARG A 257 18.62 -7.67 -25.43
CA ARG A 257 18.79 -6.22 -25.61
C ARG A 257 17.52 -5.51 -26.15
N PRO A 258 17.29 -4.23 -25.79
CA PRO A 258 18.00 -3.46 -24.74
C PRO A 258 17.67 -3.96 -23.33
N LEU A 259 18.55 -3.75 -22.33
CA LEU A 259 18.35 -4.30 -20.97
C LEU A 259 17.09 -3.82 -20.28
N VAL A 260 16.64 -2.62 -20.62
CA VAL A 260 15.40 -2.04 -20.09
C VAL A 260 14.15 -2.90 -20.35
N ARG A 261 14.24 -3.91 -21.24
CA ARG A 261 13.23 -4.97 -21.39
C ARG A 261 12.95 -5.71 -20.09
N ASP A 262 13.97 -5.92 -19.28
CA ASP A 262 13.92 -6.58 -17.99
C ASP A 262 14.17 -5.56 -16.86
N ARG A 263 13.64 -4.34 -16.99
CA ARG A 263 13.85 -3.21 -16.07
C ARG A 263 13.70 -3.60 -14.61
N SER A 264 12.58 -4.24 -14.23
CA SER A 264 12.31 -4.64 -12.84
C SER A 264 13.35 -5.62 -12.29
N LEU A 265 13.85 -6.54 -13.13
CA LEU A 265 14.94 -7.45 -12.75
C LEU A 265 16.22 -6.66 -12.49
N TRP A 266 16.60 -5.75 -13.38
CA TRP A 266 17.84 -4.98 -13.23
C TRP A 266 17.79 -3.97 -12.08
N GLU A 267 16.64 -3.34 -11.84
CA GLU A 267 16.40 -2.50 -10.65
C GLU A 267 16.55 -3.33 -9.37
N ASN A 268 15.98 -4.54 -9.33
CA ASN A 268 16.15 -5.45 -8.20
C ASN A 268 17.63 -5.82 -7.99
N VAL A 269 18.34 -6.18 -9.07
CA VAL A 269 19.78 -6.50 -9.01
C VAL A 269 20.58 -5.32 -8.48
N ALA A 270 20.33 -4.10 -8.97
CA ALA A 270 21.03 -2.90 -8.50
C ALA A 270 20.79 -2.66 -7.01
N GLU A 271 19.56 -2.91 -6.54
CA GLU A 271 19.16 -2.73 -5.15
C GLU A 271 19.76 -3.79 -4.22
N ARG A 272 19.75 -5.07 -4.62
CA ARG A 272 20.42 -6.14 -3.86
C ARG A 272 21.92 -5.92 -3.74
N ILE A 273 22.55 -5.40 -4.79
CA ILE A 273 23.98 -5.02 -4.78
C ILE A 273 24.22 -3.82 -3.86
N ARG A 274 23.33 -2.82 -3.88
CA ARG A 274 23.39 -1.63 -3.01
C ARG A 274 23.39 -2.04 -1.55
N ASN A 275 22.47 -2.93 -1.17
CA ASN A 275 22.29 -3.36 0.22
C ASN A 275 23.32 -4.42 0.66
N GLY A 276 24.12 -4.96 -0.27
CA GLY A 276 25.05 -6.05 0.02
C GLY A 276 24.36 -7.36 0.35
N ASP A 277 23.13 -7.55 -0.15
CA ASP A 277 22.33 -8.77 0.04
C ASP A 277 22.82 -9.92 -0.85
N MET A 278 23.42 -9.57 -2.00
CA MET A 278 23.85 -10.50 -3.02
C MET A 278 25.31 -10.24 -3.43
N PRO A 279 26.16 -11.27 -3.45
CA PRO A 279 25.89 -12.68 -3.11
C PRO A 279 25.49 -12.92 -1.65
N PRO A 280 24.96 -14.09 -1.27
CA PRO A 280 24.68 -14.43 0.13
C PRO A 280 25.93 -14.31 1.03
N ARG A 281 25.75 -14.06 2.34
CA ARG A 281 26.86 -13.78 3.27
C ARG A 281 27.91 -14.90 3.37
N ASP A 282 27.52 -16.14 3.10
CA ASP A 282 28.40 -17.32 3.06
C ASP A 282 29.22 -17.42 1.75
N LYS A 283 29.01 -16.50 0.81
CA LYS A 283 29.71 -16.41 -0.48
C LYS A 283 30.62 -15.20 -0.54
N GLU A 284 31.61 -15.28 -1.43
CA GLU A 284 32.54 -14.19 -1.70
C GLU A 284 31.78 -12.94 -2.17
N GLN A 285 32.05 -11.80 -1.53
CA GLN A 285 31.38 -10.53 -1.82
C GLN A 285 32.19 -9.68 -2.82
N PRO A 286 31.54 -8.95 -3.75
CA PRO A 286 32.20 -7.97 -4.58
C PRO A 286 32.75 -6.80 -3.75
N HIS A 287 33.90 -6.27 -4.13
CA HIS A 287 34.43 -5.06 -3.50
C HIS A 287 33.53 -3.85 -3.80
N GLU A 288 33.55 -2.84 -2.94
CA GLU A 288 32.73 -1.63 -3.08
C GLU A 288 32.86 -0.97 -4.46
N LYS A 289 34.08 -0.85 -4.99
CA LYS A 289 34.32 -0.29 -6.33
C LYS A 289 33.67 -1.11 -7.44
N GLU A 290 33.57 -2.43 -7.28
CA GLU A 290 32.88 -3.31 -8.24
C GLU A 290 31.37 -3.16 -8.14
N ARG A 291 30.83 -3.10 -6.92
CA ARG A 291 29.40 -2.82 -6.66
C ARG A 291 28.96 -1.50 -7.29
N LEU A 292 29.72 -0.42 -7.06
CA LEU A 292 29.46 0.90 -7.64
C LEU A 292 29.50 0.89 -9.17
N ARG A 293 30.44 0.17 -9.79
CA ARG A 293 30.52 0.05 -11.25
C ARG A 293 29.34 -0.70 -11.85
N ILE A 294 28.89 -1.80 -11.23
CA ILE A 294 27.70 -2.53 -11.71
C ILE A 294 26.47 -1.65 -11.58
N ARG A 295 26.25 -1.01 -10.43
CA ARG A 295 25.13 -0.08 -10.24
C ARG A 295 25.15 1.05 -11.26
N LYS A 296 26.32 1.64 -11.53
CA LYS A 296 26.48 2.68 -12.56
C LYS A 296 26.13 2.18 -13.96
N TRP A 297 26.56 0.98 -14.31
CA TRP A 297 26.25 0.37 -15.60
C TRP A 297 24.75 0.09 -15.74
N ILE A 298 24.11 -0.48 -14.73
CA ILE A 298 22.64 -0.70 -14.72
C ILE A 298 21.91 0.62 -14.88
N SER A 299 22.26 1.64 -14.08
CA SER A 299 21.68 2.97 -14.17
C SER A 299 21.77 3.55 -15.58
N ASN A 300 22.92 3.43 -16.24
CA ASN A 300 23.09 3.91 -17.62
C ASN A 300 22.24 3.12 -18.64
N GLU A 301 22.16 1.79 -18.52
CA GLU A 301 21.46 0.94 -19.50
C GLU A 301 19.94 0.86 -19.29
N VAL A 302 19.46 1.17 -18.08
CA VAL A 302 18.06 0.96 -17.65
C VAL A 302 17.39 2.28 -17.24
N ASP A 303 18.01 3.06 -16.36
CA ASP A 303 17.40 4.29 -15.84
C ASP A 303 17.56 5.46 -16.81
N LEU A 304 18.76 5.58 -17.41
CA LEU A 304 19.12 6.61 -18.40
C LEU A 304 18.92 6.13 -19.84
N PHE A 305 18.22 5.00 -20.04
CA PHE A 305 17.93 4.49 -21.37
C PHE A 305 17.19 5.53 -22.22
N ASP A 306 17.70 5.80 -23.43
CA ASP A 306 17.14 6.80 -24.33
C ASP A 306 15.90 6.28 -25.08
N TYR A 307 14.73 6.57 -24.51
CA TYR A 307 13.44 6.26 -25.12
C TYR A 307 13.11 7.08 -26.37
N SER A 308 13.86 8.15 -26.68
CA SER A 308 13.56 9.00 -27.85
C SER A 308 13.69 8.26 -29.18
N GLN A 309 14.48 7.19 -29.22
CA GLN A 309 14.70 6.35 -30.40
C GLN A 309 13.75 5.16 -30.47
N VAL A 310 12.94 4.92 -29.43
CA VAL A 310 12.03 3.78 -29.37
C VAL A 310 10.68 4.17 -29.93
N ARG A 311 10.36 3.62 -31.11
CA ARG A 311 9.05 3.81 -31.76
C ARG A 311 8.47 2.49 -32.23
N VAL A 312 7.68 1.86 -31.36
CA VAL A 312 7.02 0.58 -31.62
C VAL A 312 5.56 0.70 -31.15
N PRO A 313 4.56 0.44 -32.01
CA PRO A 313 3.15 0.55 -31.61
C PRO A 313 2.66 -0.65 -30.79
N GLY A 314 3.45 -1.73 -30.77
CA GLY A 314 3.11 -3.00 -30.17
C GLY A 314 2.07 -3.80 -30.96
N TYR A 315 1.74 -4.96 -30.39
CA TYR A 315 0.77 -5.88 -30.94
C TYR A 315 -0.44 -5.96 -30.02
N VAL A 316 -1.64 -5.86 -30.57
CA VAL A 316 -2.90 -6.04 -29.84
C VAL A 316 -3.51 -7.37 -30.28
N PRO A 317 -3.42 -8.44 -29.47
CA PRO A 317 -3.99 -9.72 -29.84
C PRO A 317 -5.51 -9.67 -29.91
N ALA A 318 -6.10 -10.54 -30.73
CA ALA A 318 -7.53 -10.78 -30.68
C ALA A 318 -7.93 -11.35 -29.31
N ARG A 319 -9.03 -10.85 -28.75
CA ARG A 319 -9.54 -11.27 -27.45
C ARG A 319 -11.06 -11.35 -27.45
N ARG A 320 -11.66 -12.11 -26.54
CA ARG A 320 -13.10 -11.97 -26.30
C ARG A 320 -13.44 -10.63 -25.65
N LEU A 321 -14.72 -10.26 -25.67
CA LEU A 321 -15.23 -9.22 -24.77
C LEU A 321 -15.10 -9.72 -23.31
N SER A 322 -14.67 -8.83 -22.42
CA SER A 322 -14.82 -9.06 -20.98
C SER A 322 -16.30 -9.13 -20.61
N ARG A 323 -16.63 -9.63 -19.41
CA ARG A 323 -18.00 -9.70 -18.89
C ARG A 323 -18.68 -8.34 -18.90
N GLU A 324 -17.99 -7.31 -18.42
CA GLU A 324 -18.52 -5.94 -18.43
C GLU A 324 -18.71 -5.39 -19.84
N GLU A 325 -17.75 -5.62 -20.74
CA GLU A 325 -17.87 -5.20 -22.14
C GLU A 325 -19.01 -5.93 -22.87
N TYR A 326 -19.22 -7.22 -22.59
CA TYR A 326 -20.32 -8.01 -23.14
C TYR A 326 -21.67 -7.46 -22.65
N ASN A 327 -21.82 -7.29 -21.34
CA ASN A 327 -23.04 -6.75 -20.72
C ASN A 327 -23.41 -5.39 -21.30
N ARG A 328 -22.44 -4.49 -21.43
CA ARG A 328 -22.64 -3.13 -21.97
C ARG A 328 -22.92 -3.14 -23.47
N THR A 329 -22.23 -3.99 -24.23
CA THR A 329 -22.47 -4.16 -25.66
C THR A 329 -23.88 -4.69 -25.92
N ILE A 330 -24.35 -5.67 -25.13
CA ILE A 330 -25.73 -6.17 -25.20
C ILE A 330 -26.73 -5.08 -24.83
N ARG A 331 -26.50 -4.33 -23.74
CA ARG A 331 -27.35 -3.22 -23.34
C ARG A 331 -27.49 -2.19 -24.46
N ASP A 332 -26.40 -1.79 -25.09
CA ASP A 332 -26.42 -0.78 -26.15
C ASP A 332 -27.02 -1.30 -27.47
N LEU A 333 -26.89 -2.60 -27.74
CA LEU A 333 -27.45 -3.24 -28.92
C LEU A 333 -28.96 -3.48 -28.79
N ILE A 334 -29.45 -3.86 -27.60
CA ILE A 334 -30.83 -4.30 -27.35
C ILE A 334 -31.68 -3.20 -26.71
N GLY A 335 -31.06 -2.29 -25.95
CA GLY A 335 -31.72 -1.20 -25.23
C GLY A 335 -32.22 -1.55 -23.82
N ILE A 336 -31.80 -2.70 -23.27
CA ILE A 336 -32.18 -3.17 -21.93
C ILE A 336 -30.93 -3.64 -21.18
N ASP A 337 -30.77 -3.25 -19.91
CA ASP A 337 -29.64 -3.68 -19.08
C ASP A 337 -29.91 -5.05 -18.42
N LEU A 338 -29.54 -6.12 -19.11
CA LEU A 338 -29.86 -7.50 -18.73
C LEU A 338 -28.73 -8.25 -18.01
N ARG A 339 -27.51 -7.71 -18.06
CA ARG A 339 -26.28 -8.27 -17.48
C ARG A 339 -26.08 -9.81 -17.54
N PRO A 340 -26.30 -10.47 -18.71
CA PRO A 340 -26.23 -11.93 -18.82
C PRO A 340 -24.84 -12.53 -18.53
N ALA A 341 -23.77 -11.76 -18.72
CA ALA A 341 -22.41 -12.22 -18.48
C ALA A 341 -22.04 -12.30 -16.99
N ASP A 342 -22.93 -11.92 -16.07
CA ASP A 342 -22.69 -12.08 -14.64
C ASP A 342 -22.62 -13.56 -14.22
N GLN A 343 -23.13 -14.47 -15.06
CA GLN A 343 -23.05 -15.93 -14.88
C GLN A 343 -21.83 -16.57 -15.57
N PHE A 344 -20.99 -15.79 -16.23
CA PHE A 344 -19.80 -16.31 -16.90
C PHE A 344 -18.67 -16.52 -15.89
N PRO A 345 -17.68 -17.38 -16.20
CA PRO A 345 -16.44 -17.44 -15.42
C PRO A 345 -15.85 -16.04 -15.20
N MET A 346 -15.28 -15.79 -14.03
CA MET A 346 -14.61 -14.51 -13.72
C MET A 346 -13.47 -14.24 -14.72
N ASP A 347 -13.35 -12.98 -15.12
CA ASP A 347 -12.22 -12.53 -15.93
C ASP A 347 -11.02 -12.27 -15.02
N PHE A 348 -9.84 -12.73 -15.44
CA PHE A 348 -8.60 -12.41 -14.75
C PHE A 348 -8.02 -11.10 -15.29
N THR A 349 -7.49 -10.27 -14.39
CA THR A 349 -6.87 -8.99 -14.74
C THR A 349 -5.43 -9.13 -15.28
N GLY A 350 -4.77 -10.24 -14.94
CA GLY A 350 -3.39 -10.54 -15.32
C GLY A 350 -2.40 -9.48 -14.80
N THR A 351 -1.23 -9.42 -15.43
CA THR A 351 -0.16 -8.45 -15.12
C THR A 351 -0.50 -7.00 -15.49
N SER A 352 -1.41 -6.77 -16.43
CA SER A 352 -1.92 -5.43 -16.77
C SER A 352 -2.75 -4.80 -15.65
N GLY A 353 -3.38 -5.62 -14.80
CA GLY A 353 -4.30 -5.15 -13.77
C GLY A 353 -5.71 -4.82 -14.28
N PHE A 354 -6.07 -5.23 -15.50
CA PHE A 354 -7.38 -4.95 -16.10
C PHE A 354 -8.03 -6.18 -16.71
N SER A 355 -9.32 -6.36 -16.48
CA SER A 355 -10.09 -7.51 -16.97
C SER A 355 -10.19 -7.55 -18.50
N ASN A 356 -10.01 -6.39 -19.17
CA ASN A 356 -10.07 -6.25 -20.62
C ASN A 356 -8.76 -6.62 -21.35
N SER A 357 -7.81 -7.25 -20.66
CA SER A 357 -6.51 -7.63 -21.19
C SER A 357 -6.57 -8.85 -22.13
N ALA A 358 -5.96 -8.73 -23.30
CA ALA A 358 -5.94 -9.82 -24.27
C ALA A 358 -5.18 -11.07 -23.77
N ASN A 359 -4.24 -10.89 -22.84
CA ASN A 359 -3.41 -11.99 -22.31
C ASN A 359 -4.17 -12.92 -21.35
N THR A 360 -5.38 -12.57 -20.93
CA THR A 360 -6.22 -13.39 -20.04
C THR A 360 -7.57 -13.75 -20.66
N LEU A 361 -7.98 -13.06 -21.72
CA LEU A 361 -9.29 -13.18 -22.36
C LEU A 361 -9.29 -14.18 -23.54
N PHE A 362 -8.96 -15.43 -23.25
CA PHE A 362 -9.09 -16.54 -24.20
C PHE A 362 -10.50 -17.17 -24.16
N LEU A 363 -10.87 -17.88 -25.22
CA LEU A 363 -12.15 -18.57 -25.31
C LEU A 363 -12.02 -20.00 -24.74
N HIS A 364 -12.51 -20.19 -23.51
CA HIS A 364 -12.56 -21.53 -22.90
C HIS A 364 -13.86 -22.25 -23.27
N THR A 365 -13.84 -23.59 -23.31
CA THR A 365 -15.02 -24.43 -23.59
C THR A 365 -16.21 -24.11 -22.68
N ALA A 366 -15.94 -23.84 -21.39
CA ALA A 366 -16.95 -23.45 -20.40
C ALA A 366 -17.75 -22.18 -20.76
N HIS A 367 -17.25 -21.34 -21.67
CA HIS A 367 -17.97 -20.14 -22.12
C HIS A 367 -19.00 -20.43 -23.22
N LEU A 368 -18.84 -21.51 -24.00
CA LEU A 368 -19.68 -21.75 -25.19
C LEU A 368 -21.15 -21.92 -24.81
N ASP A 369 -21.43 -22.79 -23.83
CA ASP A 369 -22.80 -23.00 -23.33
C ASP A 369 -23.37 -21.72 -22.72
N ARG A 370 -22.53 -20.95 -22.01
CA ARG A 370 -22.93 -19.68 -21.40
C ARG A 370 -23.30 -18.62 -22.43
N TYR A 371 -22.58 -18.53 -23.55
CA TYR A 371 -22.94 -17.63 -24.64
C TYR A 371 -24.25 -18.02 -25.32
N MET A 372 -24.49 -19.33 -25.50
CA MET A 372 -25.76 -19.81 -26.08
C MET A 372 -26.95 -19.48 -25.16
N SER A 373 -26.82 -19.78 -23.86
CA SER A 373 -27.86 -19.44 -22.86
C SER A 373 -28.06 -17.93 -22.73
N ALA A 374 -26.97 -17.14 -22.76
CA ALA A 374 -27.04 -15.68 -22.72
C ALA A 374 -27.77 -15.12 -23.94
N ALA A 375 -27.41 -15.56 -25.15
CA ALA A 375 -28.07 -15.14 -26.38
C ALA A 375 -29.57 -15.47 -26.36
N GLU A 376 -29.94 -16.65 -25.86
CA GLU A 376 -31.34 -17.03 -25.67
C GLU A 376 -32.06 -16.09 -24.69
N ALA A 377 -31.53 -15.94 -23.48
CA ALA A 377 -32.13 -15.10 -22.43
C ALA A 377 -32.29 -13.64 -22.87
N VAL A 378 -31.27 -13.10 -23.56
CA VAL A 378 -31.28 -11.71 -24.07
C VAL A 378 -32.40 -11.49 -25.08
N ILE A 379 -32.50 -12.38 -26.08
CA ILE A 379 -33.51 -12.22 -27.13
C ILE A 379 -34.92 -12.47 -26.60
N ASP A 380 -35.09 -13.42 -25.70
CA ASP A 380 -36.39 -13.71 -25.09
C ASP A 380 -36.86 -12.52 -24.21
N ALA A 381 -35.95 -11.91 -23.45
CA ALA A 381 -36.23 -10.70 -22.68
C ALA A 381 -36.58 -9.52 -23.60
N ALA A 382 -35.78 -9.30 -24.66
CA ALA A 382 -36.04 -8.27 -25.64
C ALA A 382 -37.42 -8.42 -26.29
N GLN A 383 -37.82 -9.65 -26.64
CA GLN A 383 -39.12 -9.95 -27.24
C GLN A 383 -40.30 -9.73 -26.29
N LYS A 384 -40.10 -9.90 -24.98
CA LYS A 384 -41.13 -9.66 -23.96
C LYS A 384 -41.37 -8.17 -23.75
N ASP A 385 -40.31 -7.35 -23.84
CA ASP A 385 -40.44 -5.89 -23.83
C ASP A 385 -40.87 -5.38 -25.21
N LYS A 386 -42.17 -5.10 -25.36
CA LYS A 386 -42.75 -4.62 -26.62
C LYS A 386 -42.12 -3.30 -27.11
N SER A 387 -41.69 -2.42 -26.20
CA SER A 387 -41.11 -1.13 -26.53
C SER A 387 -39.69 -1.31 -27.06
N ALA A 388 -38.87 -2.08 -26.34
CA ALA A 388 -37.51 -2.39 -26.76
C ALA A 388 -37.49 -3.19 -28.06
N TRP A 389 -38.33 -4.24 -28.18
CA TRP A 389 -38.44 -5.02 -29.41
C TRP A 389 -38.82 -4.16 -30.60
N LYS A 390 -39.84 -3.29 -30.45
CA LYS A 390 -40.24 -2.39 -31.53
C LYS A 390 -39.10 -1.46 -31.92
N LYS A 391 -38.44 -0.77 -30.97
CA LYS A 391 -37.30 0.10 -31.28
C LYS A 391 -36.16 -0.62 -31.98
N LEU A 392 -35.96 -1.90 -31.66
CA LEU A 392 -34.93 -2.74 -32.24
C LEU A 392 -35.28 -3.17 -33.68
N THR A 393 -36.53 -3.56 -33.93
CA THR A 393 -36.95 -4.19 -35.20
C THR A 393 -37.75 -3.29 -36.15
N ASP A 394 -38.15 -2.08 -35.76
CA ASP A 394 -38.95 -1.14 -36.58
C ASP A 394 -38.10 -0.50 -37.70
N ILE A 395 -37.60 -1.35 -38.60
CA ILE A 395 -36.66 -1.00 -39.67
C ILE A 395 -37.01 -1.78 -40.92
N GLY A 396 -37.81 -1.16 -41.79
CA GLY A 396 -38.08 -1.64 -43.15
C GLY A 396 -38.32 -3.16 -43.24
N ASN A 397 -37.58 -3.82 -44.13
CA ASN A 397 -37.66 -5.27 -44.31
C ASN A 397 -36.57 -6.03 -43.52
N ALA A 398 -36.67 -7.36 -43.47
CA ALA A 398 -35.72 -8.21 -42.75
C ALA A 398 -34.26 -8.00 -43.19
N GLU A 399 -34.00 -7.73 -44.47
CA GLU A 399 -32.63 -7.44 -44.94
C GLU A 399 -32.09 -6.13 -44.36
N GLN A 400 -32.89 -5.06 -44.38
CA GLN A 400 -32.50 -3.76 -43.83
C GLN A 400 -32.26 -3.85 -42.32
N PHE A 401 -33.13 -4.57 -41.60
CA PHE A 401 -32.93 -4.87 -40.19
C PHE A 401 -31.61 -5.62 -39.96
N LEU A 402 -31.39 -6.74 -40.65
CA LEU A 402 -30.19 -7.56 -40.47
C LEU A 402 -28.92 -6.78 -40.80
N ARG A 403 -28.92 -5.95 -41.84
CA ARG A 403 -27.78 -5.09 -42.17
C ARG A 403 -27.44 -4.13 -41.04
N ARG A 404 -28.43 -3.49 -40.41
CA ARG A 404 -28.17 -2.60 -39.26
C ARG A 404 -27.73 -3.40 -38.02
N PHE A 405 -28.43 -4.48 -37.69
CA PHE A 405 -28.16 -5.26 -36.48
C PHE A 405 -26.77 -5.90 -36.53
N VAL A 406 -26.42 -6.56 -37.64
CA VAL A 406 -25.08 -7.15 -37.83
C VAL A 406 -24.02 -6.06 -37.86
N ARG A 407 -24.30 -4.89 -38.46
CA ARG A 407 -23.35 -3.77 -38.46
C ARG A 407 -22.98 -3.32 -37.06
N LEU A 408 -23.96 -3.18 -36.17
CA LEU A 408 -23.74 -2.79 -34.78
C LEU A 408 -23.07 -3.92 -33.98
N ALA A 409 -23.56 -5.15 -34.13
CA ALA A 409 -23.03 -6.32 -33.42
C ALA A 409 -21.56 -6.61 -33.79
N PHE A 410 -21.22 -6.58 -35.08
CA PHE A 410 -19.87 -6.87 -35.58
C PHE A 410 -19.00 -5.62 -35.68
N ARG A 411 -19.56 -4.44 -35.39
CA ARG A 411 -18.84 -3.17 -35.27
C ARG A 411 -18.16 -2.75 -36.58
N ARG A 412 -18.65 -3.27 -37.70
CA ARG A 412 -18.21 -3.01 -39.09
C ARG A 412 -19.35 -3.28 -40.07
N PRO A 413 -19.28 -2.80 -41.32
CA PRO A 413 -20.24 -3.18 -42.34
C PRO A 413 -20.25 -4.71 -42.53
N PRO A 414 -21.43 -5.33 -42.57
CA PRO A 414 -21.53 -6.74 -42.91
C PRO A 414 -21.24 -6.94 -44.39
N THR A 415 -20.63 -8.07 -44.73
CA THR A 415 -20.46 -8.50 -46.12
C THR A 415 -21.79 -9.03 -46.66
N ASP A 416 -21.99 -8.98 -47.98
CA ASP A 416 -23.21 -9.55 -48.59
C ASP A 416 -23.31 -11.06 -48.37
N LYS A 417 -22.18 -11.76 -48.26
CA LYS A 417 -22.15 -13.19 -47.91
C LYS A 417 -22.72 -13.44 -46.51
N GLU A 418 -22.33 -12.63 -45.52
CA GLU A 418 -22.86 -12.73 -44.16
C GLU A 418 -24.37 -12.46 -44.14
N ILE A 419 -24.83 -11.39 -44.79
CA ILE A 419 -26.25 -11.03 -44.86
C ILE A 419 -27.08 -12.10 -45.56
N ASN A 420 -26.62 -12.61 -46.70
CA ASN A 420 -27.31 -13.66 -47.43
C ASN A 420 -27.42 -14.94 -46.59
N SER A 421 -26.38 -15.30 -45.83
CA SER A 421 -26.42 -16.44 -44.91
C SER A 421 -27.49 -16.27 -43.82
N TYR A 422 -27.56 -15.10 -43.20
CA TYR A 422 -28.58 -14.80 -42.19
C TYR A 422 -30.00 -14.72 -42.76
N LEU A 423 -30.16 -14.18 -43.96
CA LEU A 423 -31.44 -14.16 -44.69
C LEU A 423 -31.90 -15.59 -45.05
N SER A 424 -31.02 -16.47 -45.51
CA SER A 424 -31.36 -17.88 -45.74
C SER A 424 -31.80 -18.57 -44.45
N HIS A 425 -31.16 -18.25 -43.32
CA HIS A 425 -31.56 -18.77 -42.02
C HIS A 425 -32.94 -18.24 -41.59
N TYR A 426 -33.19 -16.94 -41.79
CA TYR A 426 -34.50 -16.33 -41.59
C TYR A 426 -35.60 -17.03 -42.41
N GLN A 427 -35.38 -17.22 -43.72
CA GLN A 427 -36.34 -17.89 -44.60
C GLN A 427 -36.58 -19.35 -44.22
N THR A 428 -35.55 -20.05 -43.74
CA THR A 428 -35.69 -21.41 -43.21
C THR A 428 -36.59 -21.44 -41.98
N GLN A 429 -36.47 -20.47 -41.07
CA GLN A 429 -37.34 -20.36 -39.90
C GLN A 429 -38.79 -20.03 -40.31
N LYS A 430 -38.98 -19.14 -41.31
CA LYS A 430 -40.29 -18.86 -41.90
C LYS A 430 -40.93 -20.13 -42.50
N GLY A 431 -40.15 -20.94 -43.22
CA GLY A 431 -40.59 -22.22 -43.79
C GLY A 431 -40.98 -23.27 -42.73
N LYS A 432 -40.49 -23.15 -41.49
CA LYS A 432 -40.90 -23.97 -40.34
C LYS A 432 -42.17 -23.45 -39.64
N GLY A 433 -42.85 -22.45 -40.21
CA GLY A 433 -44.09 -21.89 -39.67
C GLY A 433 -43.92 -20.78 -38.63
N LYS A 434 -42.69 -20.33 -38.35
CA LYS A 434 -42.44 -19.22 -37.40
C LYS A 434 -42.93 -17.88 -37.97
N ASN A 435 -43.46 -17.03 -37.09
CA ASN A 435 -43.77 -15.64 -37.45
C ASN A 435 -42.48 -14.78 -37.56
N ASP A 436 -42.58 -13.54 -38.07
CA ASP A 436 -41.41 -12.70 -38.32
C ASP A 436 -40.62 -12.40 -37.04
N LYS A 437 -41.32 -12.18 -35.92
CA LYS A 437 -40.71 -11.94 -34.61
C LYS A 437 -39.86 -13.13 -34.17
N GLU A 438 -40.40 -14.35 -34.24
CA GLU A 438 -39.73 -15.59 -33.89
C GLU A 438 -38.55 -15.92 -34.83
N ALA A 439 -38.74 -15.71 -36.13
CA ALA A 439 -37.72 -15.95 -37.14
C ALA A 439 -36.53 -14.99 -36.96
N ILE A 440 -36.79 -13.68 -36.82
CA ILE A 440 -35.77 -12.66 -36.54
C ILE A 440 -35.06 -12.97 -35.21
N GLY A 441 -35.81 -13.27 -34.15
CA GLY A 441 -35.22 -13.61 -32.84
C GLY A 441 -34.26 -14.79 -32.94
N THR A 442 -34.61 -15.84 -33.68
CA THR A 442 -33.72 -17.00 -33.90
C THR A 442 -32.43 -16.58 -34.60
N VAL A 443 -32.50 -15.73 -35.63
CA VAL A 443 -31.31 -15.24 -36.36
C VAL A 443 -30.44 -14.34 -35.48
N MET A 444 -31.04 -13.50 -34.64
CA MET A 444 -30.30 -12.69 -33.68
C MET A 444 -29.52 -13.54 -32.68
N LYS A 445 -30.12 -14.63 -32.16
CA LYS A 445 -29.41 -15.60 -31.29
C LYS A 445 -28.14 -16.14 -31.99
N VAL A 446 -28.23 -16.48 -33.28
CA VAL A 446 -27.07 -16.93 -34.08
C VAL A 446 -26.00 -15.83 -34.22
N ILE A 447 -26.40 -14.58 -34.41
CA ILE A 447 -25.48 -13.44 -34.52
C ILE A 447 -24.75 -13.21 -33.19
N LEU A 448 -25.45 -13.29 -32.05
CA LEU A 448 -24.89 -13.07 -30.71
C LEU A 448 -23.95 -14.18 -30.22
N VAL A 449 -23.89 -15.33 -30.90
CA VAL A 449 -22.90 -16.39 -30.63
C VAL A 449 -21.80 -16.46 -31.69
N SER A 450 -21.81 -15.54 -32.67
CA SER A 450 -20.79 -15.48 -33.71
C SER A 450 -19.44 -15.03 -33.14
N PRO A 451 -18.31 -15.59 -33.59
CA PRO A 451 -16.98 -15.08 -33.26
C PRO A 451 -16.80 -13.58 -33.58
N ASN A 452 -17.45 -13.07 -34.63
CA ASN A 452 -17.41 -11.65 -35.00
C ASN A 452 -18.10 -10.74 -33.94
N PHE A 453 -19.03 -11.29 -33.17
CA PHE A 453 -19.65 -10.59 -32.05
C PHE A 453 -18.88 -10.80 -30.74
N LEU A 454 -18.44 -12.04 -30.48
CA LEU A 454 -17.80 -12.41 -29.22
C LEU A 454 -16.36 -11.89 -29.09
N LEU A 455 -15.65 -11.74 -30.20
CA LEU A 455 -14.26 -11.34 -30.24
C LEU A 455 -14.10 -9.87 -30.66
N LYS A 456 -13.13 -9.19 -30.06
CA LYS A 456 -12.53 -7.95 -30.55
C LYS A 456 -11.24 -8.34 -31.27
N ALA A 457 -11.32 -8.39 -32.59
CA ALA A 457 -10.19 -8.66 -33.47
C ALA A 457 -10.06 -7.50 -34.46
N GLU A 458 -8.83 -7.03 -34.65
CA GLU A 458 -8.52 -6.01 -35.65
C GLU A 458 -8.20 -6.66 -37.00
N GLU A 459 -8.38 -5.90 -38.08
CA GLU A 459 -8.05 -6.40 -39.42
C GLU A 459 -6.58 -6.84 -39.51
N LEU A 460 -6.30 -7.97 -40.16
CA LEU A 460 -4.93 -8.46 -40.32
C LEU A 460 -4.11 -7.47 -41.14
N SER A 461 -2.92 -7.12 -40.66
CA SER A 461 -1.94 -6.29 -41.37
C SER A 461 -0.69 -7.09 -41.73
N SER A 462 0.16 -6.53 -42.60
CA SER A 462 1.42 -7.16 -42.96
C SER A 462 2.31 -7.36 -41.73
N VAL A 463 2.92 -8.55 -41.65
CA VAL A 463 3.84 -8.92 -40.57
C VAL A 463 5.04 -7.97 -40.54
N SER A 464 5.47 -7.60 -39.34
CA SER A 464 6.65 -6.76 -39.06
C SER A 464 6.62 -5.35 -39.66
N LYS A 465 5.45 -4.84 -40.08
CA LYS A 465 5.31 -3.47 -40.57
C LYS A 465 4.27 -2.69 -39.76
N ASP A 466 4.64 -1.46 -39.44
CA ASP A 466 3.71 -0.50 -38.85
C ASP A 466 2.61 -0.17 -39.85
N THR A 467 1.38 -0.38 -39.43
CA THR A 467 0.20 -0.11 -40.23
C THR A 467 -0.75 0.76 -39.41
N ILE A 468 -1.29 1.80 -40.03
CA ILE A 468 -2.30 2.64 -39.39
C ILE A 468 -3.52 1.77 -39.08
N VAL A 469 -4.11 1.96 -37.90
CA VAL A 469 -5.32 1.25 -37.49
C VAL A 469 -6.46 1.55 -38.47
N GLY A 470 -7.22 0.51 -38.83
CA GLY A 470 -8.35 0.62 -39.75
C GLY A 470 -9.47 1.50 -39.20
N GLN A 471 -10.36 1.97 -40.07
CA GLN A 471 -11.41 2.92 -39.68
C GLN A 471 -12.40 2.36 -38.64
N TYR A 472 -12.85 1.11 -38.83
CA TYR A 472 -13.74 0.43 -37.89
C TYR A 472 -13.00 -0.08 -36.64
N ASP A 473 -11.74 -0.47 -36.79
CA ASP A 473 -10.87 -0.80 -35.67
C ASP A 473 -10.68 0.42 -34.76
N MET A 474 -10.47 1.62 -35.33
CA MET A 474 -10.37 2.86 -34.57
C MET A 474 -11.67 3.21 -33.86
N ALA A 475 -12.82 3.10 -34.55
CA ALA A 475 -14.13 3.27 -33.91
C ALA A 475 -14.28 2.35 -32.69
N SER A 476 -13.86 1.09 -32.83
CA SER A 476 -13.89 0.11 -31.74
C SER A 476 -12.87 0.42 -30.64
N ARG A 477 -11.64 0.86 -30.97
CA ARG A 477 -10.66 1.27 -29.95
C ARG A 477 -11.21 2.42 -29.10
N LEU A 478 -11.76 3.46 -29.72
CA LEU A 478 -12.36 4.60 -29.02
C LEU A 478 -13.55 4.19 -28.15
N SER A 479 -14.47 3.37 -28.68
CA SER A 479 -15.68 2.97 -27.95
C SER A 479 -15.38 2.07 -26.76
N TYR A 480 -14.48 1.10 -26.90
CA TYR A 480 -14.14 0.20 -25.79
C TYR A 480 -13.24 0.88 -24.76
N PHE A 481 -12.40 1.84 -25.17
CA PHE A 481 -11.67 2.67 -24.23
C PHE A 481 -12.60 3.55 -23.39
N LEU A 482 -13.52 4.30 -24.01
CA LEU A 482 -14.29 5.32 -23.30
C LEU A 482 -15.59 4.82 -22.70
N TRP A 483 -16.23 3.81 -23.31
CA TRP A 483 -17.57 3.33 -22.94
C TRP A 483 -17.61 1.86 -22.49
N ALA A 484 -16.50 1.13 -22.67
CA ALA A 484 -16.46 -0.33 -22.52
C ALA A 484 -17.62 -1.00 -23.28
N SER A 485 -17.94 -0.52 -24.48
CA SER A 485 -19.09 -0.94 -25.27
C SER A 485 -18.84 -0.71 -26.77
N ALA A 486 -19.76 -1.22 -27.61
CA ALA A 486 -19.69 -1.07 -29.06
C ALA A 486 -19.76 0.41 -29.52
N PRO A 487 -19.13 0.75 -30.66
CA PRO A 487 -19.22 2.07 -31.25
C PRO A 487 -20.67 2.39 -31.63
N ASP A 488 -21.02 3.67 -31.49
CA ASP A 488 -22.32 4.16 -31.91
C ASP A 488 -22.37 4.40 -33.43
N GLN A 489 -23.57 4.75 -33.91
CA GLN A 489 -23.79 4.98 -35.33
C GLN A 489 -22.95 6.16 -35.87
N GLU A 490 -22.67 7.18 -35.06
CA GLU A 490 -21.85 8.32 -35.46
C GLU A 490 -20.41 7.91 -35.74
N LEU A 491 -19.77 7.18 -34.82
CA LEU A 491 -18.43 6.62 -35.03
C LEU A 491 -18.38 5.72 -36.26
N LEU A 492 -19.35 4.81 -36.40
CA LEU A 492 -19.40 3.92 -37.55
C LEU A 492 -19.61 4.69 -38.86
N SER A 493 -20.39 5.76 -38.86
CA SER A 493 -20.58 6.61 -40.04
C SER A 493 -19.36 7.48 -40.38
N LEU A 494 -18.56 7.88 -39.38
CA LEU A 494 -17.25 8.51 -39.61
C LEU A 494 -16.24 7.51 -40.17
N ALA A 495 -16.30 6.25 -39.72
CA ALA A 495 -15.49 5.16 -40.26
C ALA A 495 -15.83 4.89 -41.75
N ASP A 496 -17.11 4.86 -42.12
CA ASP A 496 -17.53 4.74 -43.53
C ASP A 496 -16.93 5.85 -44.41
N LYS A 497 -16.90 7.08 -43.86
CA LYS A 497 -16.37 8.28 -44.52
C LYS A 497 -14.84 8.38 -44.45
N LYS A 498 -14.17 7.38 -43.88
CA LYS A 498 -12.71 7.31 -43.68
C LYS A 498 -12.12 8.49 -42.89
N LYS A 499 -12.84 9.01 -41.90
CA LYS A 499 -12.44 10.18 -41.11
C LYS A 499 -11.76 9.86 -39.78
N LEU A 500 -11.83 8.63 -39.29
CA LEU A 500 -11.27 8.22 -37.99
C LEU A 500 -9.76 7.92 -38.05
N GLN A 501 -9.03 8.67 -38.86
CA GLN A 501 -7.56 8.73 -38.86
C GLN A 501 -7.06 10.18 -38.77
N ASP A 502 -7.98 11.16 -38.83
CA ASP A 502 -7.68 12.56 -38.59
C ASP A 502 -7.70 12.84 -37.08
N GLY A 503 -6.56 13.26 -36.54
CA GLY A 503 -6.42 13.55 -35.11
C GLY A 503 -7.39 14.62 -34.60
N LYS A 504 -7.81 15.58 -35.45
CA LYS A 504 -8.82 16.58 -35.06
C LYS A 504 -10.19 15.92 -34.86
N ILE A 505 -10.60 15.06 -35.79
CA ILE A 505 -11.86 14.31 -35.69
C ILE A 505 -11.83 13.35 -34.49
N ILE A 506 -10.71 12.67 -34.27
CA ILE A 506 -10.55 11.79 -33.09
C ILE A 506 -10.73 12.59 -31.80
N ARG A 507 -10.08 13.76 -31.68
CA ARG A 507 -10.25 14.66 -30.52
C ARG A 507 -11.70 15.09 -30.31
N GLU A 508 -12.38 15.53 -31.38
CA GLU A 508 -13.79 15.92 -31.33
C GLU A 508 -14.69 14.75 -30.87
N GLN A 509 -14.43 13.54 -31.36
CA GLN A 509 -15.18 12.36 -30.97
C GLN A 509 -14.92 11.95 -29.52
N ILE A 510 -13.67 12.01 -29.04
CA ILE A 510 -13.37 11.76 -27.61
C ILE A 510 -14.16 12.74 -26.73
N LEU A 511 -14.13 14.04 -27.05
CA LEU A 511 -14.87 15.06 -26.29
C LEU A 511 -16.39 14.83 -26.30
N ARG A 512 -16.95 14.44 -27.45
CA ARG A 512 -18.37 14.06 -27.57
C ARG A 512 -18.68 12.85 -26.71
N MET A 513 -17.84 11.82 -26.78
CA MET A 513 -18.07 10.55 -26.09
C MET A 513 -17.95 10.67 -24.58
N LEU A 514 -17.06 11.54 -24.08
CA LEU A 514 -16.96 11.84 -22.65
C LEU A 514 -18.25 12.45 -22.10
N LYS A 515 -18.99 13.25 -22.89
CA LYS A 515 -20.28 13.83 -22.48
C LYS A 515 -21.43 12.82 -22.41
N ASP A 516 -21.27 11.66 -23.04
CA ASP A 516 -22.26 10.58 -23.00
C ASP A 516 -22.22 9.86 -21.64
N SER A 517 -23.38 9.44 -21.10
CA SER A 517 -23.48 8.78 -19.80
C SER A 517 -22.71 7.44 -19.74
N ARG A 518 -22.43 6.83 -20.89
CA ARG A 518 -21.60 5.62 -20.99
C ARG A 518 -20.17 5.86 -20.55
N SER A 519 -19.66 7.10 -20.60
CA SER A 519 -18.29 7.45 -20.15
C SER A 519 -18.04 7.20 -18.66
N LYS A 520 -19.11 7.01 -17.86
CA LYS A 520 -19.02 6.56 -16.48
C LYS A 520 -18.28 5.22 -16.32
N SER A 521 -18.05 4.45 -17.39
CA SER A 521 -17.13 3.28 -17.35
C SER A 521 -15.70 3.65 -16.96
N LEU A 522 -15.23 4.86 -17.25
CA LEU A 522 -13.89 5.29 -16.81
C LEU A 522 -13.77 5.29 -15.28
N GLY A 523 -14.85 5.68 -14.58
CA GLY A 523 -14.93 5.51 -13.13
C GLY A 523 -15.24 4.08 -12.73
N ARG A 524 -16.30 3.48 -13.29
CA ARG A 524 -16.88 2.21 -12.79
C ARG A 524 -16.10 0.96 -13.13
N ILE A 525 -15.23 1.01 -14.14
CA ILE A 525 -14.40 -0.10 -14.58
C ILE A 525 -12.94 0.28 -14.45
N PHE A 526 -12.47 1.27 -15.22
CA PHE A 526 -11.05 1.60 -15.25
C PHE A 526 -10.51 2.00 -13.86
N ALA A 527 -11.08 3.02 -13.22
CA ALA A 527 -10.60 3.47 -11.92
C ALA A 527 -10.85 2.42 -10.83
N SER A 528 -11.99 1.71 -10.89
CA SER A 528 -12.30 0.64 -9.94
C SER A 528 -11.25 -0.47 -9.97
N GLU A 529 -10.93 -1.01 -11.15
CA GLU A 529 -9.94 -2.09 -11.33
C GLU A 529 -8.51 -1.59 -11.02
N TRP A 530 -8.16 -0.38 -11.47
CA TRP A 530 -6.83 0.20 -11.19
C TRP A 530 -6.58 0.31 -9.68
N LEU A 531 -7.57 0.81 -8.93
CA LEU A 531 -7.48 0.99 -7.48
C LEU A 531 -7.93 -0.25 -6.68
N SER A 532 -8.35 -1.32 -7.38
CA SER A 532 -8.92 -2.57 -6.85
C SER A 532 -10.17 -2.39 -5.99
N THR A 533 -10.87 -1.25 -6.13
CA THR A 533 -12.05 -0.92 -5.31
C THR A 533 -13.29 -1.71 -5.69
N ASP A 534 -13.31 -2.37 -6.85
CA ASP A 534 -14.35 -3.31 -7.25
C ASP A 534 -14.46 -4.54 -6.32
N ASP A 535 -13.42 -4.81 -5.53
CA ASP A 535 -13.37 -5.93 -4.60
C ASP A 535 -14.16 -5.68 -3.31
N VAL A 536 -14.40 -4.43 -2.95
CA VAL A 536 -15.13 -4.04 -1.74
C VAL A 536 -16.58 -4.48 -1.88
N GLY A 537 -17.09 -5.31 -0.97
CA GLY A 537 -18.40 -5.97 -1.05
C GLY A 537 -18.29 -7.42 -1.57
N PRO A 538 -18.00 -7.67 -2.86
CA PRO A 538 -17.92 -9.02 -3.41
C PRO A 538 -16.81 -9.90 -2.82
N ARG A 539 -15.62 -9.34 -2.56
CA ARG A 539 -14.44 -10.06 -2.05
C ARG A 539 -14.00 -9.55 -0.68
N ILE A 540 -14.10 -8.25 -0.45
CA ILE A 540 -13.66 -7.57 0.78
C ILE A 540 -14.90 -7.10 1.53
N ARG A 541 -15.29 -7.83 2.56
CA ARG A 541 -16.39 -7.48 3.45
C ARG A 541 -16.16 -8.08 4.83
N LYS A 542 -16.73 -7.45 5.86
CA LYS A 542 -16.88 -8.09 7.18
C LYS A 542 -18.17 -8.91 7.21
N ASP A 543 -18.26 -9.84 8.16
CA ASP A 543 -19.49 -10.59 8.40
C ASP A 543 -20.60 -9.61 8.80
N PRO A 544 -21.72 -9.52 8.04
CA PRO A 544 -22.82 -8.61 8.36
C PRO A 544 -23.53 -8.92 9.68
N ILE A 545 -23.41 -10.14 10.22
CA ILE A 545 -23.98 -10.53 11.52
C ILE A 545 -23.25 -9.78 12.63
N ASP A 546 -21.92 -9.84 12.64
CA ASP A 546 -21.09 -9.14 13.63
C ASP A 546 -20.91 -7.66 13.31
N ASN A 547 -21.15 -7.26 12.06
CA ASN A 547 -20.97 -5.90 11.57
C ASN A 547 -22.22 -5.44 10.80
N PRO A 548 -23.32 -5.08 11.50
CA PRO A 548 -24.59 -4.70 10.85
C PRO A 548 -24.50 -3.52 9.89
N TRP A 549 -23.47 -2.67 10.03
CA TRP A 549 -23.18 -1.55 9.13
C TRP A 549 -22.62 -2.01 7.77
N CYS A 550 -22.10 -3.24 7.64
CA CYS A 550 -21.48 -3.76 6.42
C CYS A 550 -22.53 -4.28 5.41
N THR A 551 -23.47 -3.41 5.03
CA THR A 551 -24.56 -3.70 4.10
C THR A 551 -24.09 -3.71 2.65
N GLU A 552 -24.82 -4.41 1.77
CA GLU A 552 -24.55 -4.36 0.32
C GLU A 552 -24.66 -2.94 -0.24
N THR A 553 -25.61 -2.14 0.28
CA THR A 553 -25.88 -0.78 -0.17
C THR A 553 -24.75 0.17 0.23
N LEU A 554 -24.20 0.06 1.44
CA LEU A 554 -23.05 0.84 1.86
C LEU A 554 -21.80 0.45 1.07
N MET A 555 -21.54 -0.85 0.89
CA MET A 555 -20.39 -1.30 0.08
C MET A 555 -20.50 -0.77 -1.37
N ALA A 556 -21.71 -0.78 -1.95
CA ALA A 556 -21.95 -0.20 -3.26
C ALA A 556 -21.74 1.32 -3.27
N ALA A 557 -22.16 2.03 -2.23
CA ALA A 557 -21.94 3.48 -2.10
C ALA A 557 -20.44 3.82 -2.01
N MET A 558 -19.65 3.04 -1.25
CA MET A 558 -18.18 3.21 -1.17
C MET A 558 -17.51 3.04 -2.54
N ARG A 559 -17.92 2.05 -3.34
CA ARG A 559 -17.40 1.86 -4.70
C ARG A 559 -17.82 3.01 -5.62
N GLU A 560 -19.09 3.42 -5.54
CA GLU A 560 -19.65 4.48 -6.39
C GLU A 560 -19.05 5.86 -6.05
N GLU A 561 -18.64 6.12 -4.80
CA GLU A 561 -17.90 7.33 -4.39
C GLU A 561 -16.64 7.49 -5.26
N THR A 562 -15.74 6.50 -5.19
CA THR A 562 -14.48 6.51 -5.94
C THR A 562 -14.71 6.59 -7.44
N SER A 563 -15.71 5.86 -7.93
CA SER A 563 -16.09 5.84 -9.34
C SER A 563 -16.52 7.21 -9.87
N LEU A 564 -17.49 7.85 -9.19
CA LEU A 564 -18.01 9.16 -9.57
C LEU A 564 -16.96 10.26 -9.38
N PHE A 565 -16.15 10.15 -8.33
CA PHE A 565 -15.04 11.05 -8.07
C PHE A 565 -14.05 11.05 -9.24
N PHE A 566 -13.49 9.90 -9.60
CA PHE A 566 -12.55 9.81 -10.73
C PHE A 566 -13.18 10.29 -12.04
N HIS A 567 -14.42 9.87 -12.32
CA HIS A 567 -15.14 10.33 -13.52
C HIS A 567 -15.29 11.86 -13.56
N SER A 568 -15.58 12.48 -12.42
CA SER A 568 -15.71 13.95 -12.34
C SER A 568 -14.41 14.67 -12.68
N LEU A 569 -13.25 14.17 -12.22
CA LEU A 569 -11.94 14.76 -12.51
C LEU A 569 -11.65 14.74 -14.02
N VAL A 570 -11.98 13.62 -14.70
CA VAL A 570 -11.88 13.52 -16.17
C VAL A 570 -12.84 14.51 -16.85
N MET A 571 -14.09 14.61 -16.39
CA MET A 571 -15.09 15.46 -17.01
C MET A 571 -14.82 16.95 -16.85
N GLU A 572 -14.23 17.36 -15.73
CA GLU A 572 -13.89 18.75 -15.43
C GLU A 572 -12.48 19.12 -15.91
N ASN A 573 -11.69 18.13 -16.36
CA ASN A 573 -10.28 18.30 -16.74
C ASN A 573 -9.42 18.82 -15.57
N GLU A 574 -9.70 18.30 -14.37
CA GLU A 574 -8.96 18.66 -13.17
C GLU A 574 -7.49 18.18 -13.29
N PRO A 575 -6.54 18.92 -12.68
CA PRO A 575 -5.17 18.46 -12.57
C PRO A 575 -5.08 17.21 -11.68
N ILE A 576 -4.07 16.38 -11.89
CA ILE A 576 -3.94 15.09 -11.20
C ILE A 576 -3.79 15.22 -9.68
N GLU A 577 -3.30 16.37 -9.21
CA GLU A 577 -3.25 16.71 -7.78
C GLU A 577 -4.61 16.51 -7.09
N ARG A 578 -5.72 16.84 -7.79
CA ARG A 578 -7.07 16.65 -7.25
C ARG A 578 -7.42 15.20 -6.95
N LEU A 579 -6.74 14.25 -7.58
CA LEU A 579 -6.91 12.83 -7.23
C LEU A 579 -6.45 12.55 -5.79
N ILE A 580 -5.41 13.24 -5.33
CA ILE A 580 -4.80 13.09 -4.00
C ILE A 580 -5.43 14.03 -2.98
N ASP A 581 -5.65 15.30 -3.36
CA ASP A 581 -6.26 16.29 -2.47
C ASP A 581 -7.38 17.07 -3.16
N SER A 582 -8.61 16.83 -2.70
CA SER A 582 -9.81 17.47 -3.22
C SER A 582 -10.70 17.97 -2.09
N ASN A 583 -11.39 19.08 -2.34
CA ASN A 583 -12.35 19.70 -1.43
C ASN A 583 -13.78 19.17 -1.62
N TYR A 584 -13.98 18.10 -2.39
CA TYR A 584 -15.28 17.46 -2.56
C TYR A 584 -15.17 15.95 -2.73
N THR A 585 -16.26 15.25 -2.46
CA THR A 585 -16.46 13.84 -2.79
C THR A 585 -17.91 13.58 -3.23
N PHE A 586 -18.29 12.32 -3.43
CA PHE A 586 -19.65 11.91 -3.73
C PHE A 586 -20.24 11.07 -2.61
N LEU A 587 -21.37 11.50 -2.04
CA LEU A 587 -22.04 10.83 -0.92
C LEU A 587 -23.54 10.63 -1.20
N ASN A 588 -24.10 9.55 -0.70
CA ASN A 588 -25.52 9.42 -0.39
C ASN A 588 -25.70 9.44 1.14
N ALA A 589 -26.94 9.34 1.64
CA ALA A 589 -27.20 9.41 3.08
C ALA A 589 -26.47 8.32 3.89
N GLU A 590 -26.47 7.08 3.41
CA GLU A 590 -25.85 5.95 4.14
C GLU A 590 -24.34 6.11 4.28
N LEU A 591 -23.64 6.52 3.21
CA LEU A 591 -22.20 6.77 3.27
C LEU A 591 -21.87 8.06 4.05
N ALA A 592 -22.71 9.09 3.96
CA ALA A 592 -22.55 10.31 4.74
C ALA A 592 -22.68 10.03 6.25
N GLU A 593 -23.66 9.23 6.67
CA GLU A 593 -23.79 8.77 8.05
C GLU A 593 -22.54 8.00 8.50
N TYR A 594 -22.05 7.08 7.66
CA TYR A 594 -20.83 6.32 7.93
C TYR A 594 -19.59 7.23 8.10
N TYR A 595 -19.51 8.31 7.32
CA TYR A 595 -18.45 9.32 7.42
C TYR A 595 -18.70 10.40 8.46
N LYS A 596 -19.87 10.42 9.12
CA LYS A 596 -20.31 11.48 10.02
C LYS A 596 -20.38 12.87 9.34
N VAL A 597 -20.77 12.89 8.07
CA VAL A 597 -21.04 14.13 7.32
C VAL A 597 -22.54 14.46 7.46
N PRO A 598 -22.91 15.59 8.12
CA PRO A 598 -24.31 15.93 8.35
C PRO A 598 -25.02 16.39 7.07
N ASP A 599 -26.34 16.54 7.16
CA ASP A 599 -27.20 17.22 6.18
C ASP A 599 -27.28 16.58 4.77
N ILE A 600 -27.06 15.26 4.65
CA ILE A 600 -27.22 14.50 3.40
C ILE A 600 -28.36 13.48 3.53
N GLU A 601 -29.43 13.66 2.76
CA GLU A 601 -30.62 12.80 2.82
C GLU A 601 -30.84 11.97 1.54
N GLY A 602 -31.38 10.75 1.65
CA GLY A 602 -31.77 9.90 0.52
C GLY A 602 -30.64 9.13 -0.18
N ASN A 603 -31.03 8.19 -1.04
CA ASN A 603 -30.15 7.09 -1.50
C ASN A 603 -29.27 7.43 -2.72
N HIS A 604 -29.48 8.57 -3.36
CA HIS A 604 -28.74 8.95 -4.56
C HIS A 604 -27.41 9.62 -4.20
N MET A 605 -26.34 9.21 -4.89
CA MET A 605 -25.04 9.85 -4.79
C MET A 605 -25.08 11.28 -5.34
N ARG A 606 -24.45 12.22 -4.64
CA ARG A 606 -24.30 13.62 -5.09
C ARG A 606 -22.94 14.17 -4.71
N ARG A 607 -22.47 15.18 -5.42
CA ARG A 607 -21.27 15.93 -5.05
C ARG A 607 -21.52 16.66 -3.73
N VAL A 608 -20.60 16.52 -2.79
CA VAL A 608 -20.63 17.16 -1.47
C VAL A 608 -19.27 17.79 -1.21
N ASN A 609 -19.25 19.06 -0.79
CA ASN A 609 -18.03 19.74 -0.39
C ASN A 609 -17.56 19.20 0.97
N ILE A 610 -16.26 18.95 1.07
CA ILE A 610 -15.60 18.40 2.26
C ILE A 610 -14.78 19.52 2.88
N ASN A 611 -15.24 20.00 4.04
CA ASN A 611 -14.58 21.05 4.83
C ASN A 611 -13.87 20.44 6.05
N THR A 612 -13.07 19.41 5.82
CA THR A 612 -12.26 18.74 6.85
C THR A 612 -10.91 18.32 6.29
N THR A 613 -9.89 18.30 7.13
CA THR A 613 -8.56 17.79 6.79
C THR A 613 -8.50 16.25 6.80
N GLN A 614 -9.53 15.60 7.35
CA GLN A 614 -9.64 14.15 7.48
C GLN A 614 -10.07 13.43 6.21
N ARG A 615 -10.49 14.13 5.16
CA ARG A 615 -10.93 13.52 3.89
C ARG A 615 -10.60 14.43 2.72
N GLY A 616 -10.80 13.93 1.51
CA GLY A 616 -10.50 14.63 0.27
C GLY A 616 -9.51 13.84 -0.56
N GLY A 617 -9.83 13.57 -1.82
CA GLY A 617 -9.04 12.67 -2.66
C GLY A 617 -9.14 11.20 -2.24
N ILE A 618 -8.57 10.33 -3.08
CA ILE A 618 -8.80 8.88 -3.00
C ILE A 618 -8.21 8.22 -1.76
N LEU A 619 -7.20 8.83 -1.12
CA LEU A 619 -6.57 8.29 0.11
C LEU A 619 -7.53 8.30 1.31
N GLY A 620 -8.57 9.13 1.26
CA GLY A 620 -9.61 9.20 2.29
C GLY A 620 -10.88 8.39 1.96
N HIS A 621 -10.94 7.68 0.83
CA HIS A 621 -12.12 6.90 0.43
C HIS A 621 -12.13 5.55 1.13
N ALA A 622 -13.27 5.15 1.71
CA ALA A 622 -13.43 3.88 2.40
C ALA A 622 -13.13 2.68 1.51
N SER A 623 -13.46 2.76 0.22
CA SER A 623 -13.17 1.65 -0.70
C SER A 623 -11.67 1.40 -0.89
N VAL A 624 -10.84 2.47 -0.87
CA VAL A 624 -9.38 2.36 -0.97
C VAL A 624 -8.79 1.89 0.36
N LEU A 625 -9.30 2.40 1.47
CA LEU A 625 -8.83 2.01 2.81
C LEU A 625 -9.12 0.52 3.09
N ALA A 626 -10.25 0.02 2.59
CA ALA A 626 -10.64 -1.39 2.67
C ALA A 626 -9.73 -2.30 1.83
N THR A 627 -9.34 -1.89 0.63
CA THR A 627 -8.47 -2.69 -0.26
C THR A 627 -7.01 -2.71 0.20
N THR A 628 -6.63 -1.79 1.07
CA THR A 628 -5.27 -1.64 1.60
C THR A 628 -5.14 -2.11 3.05
N SER A 629 -6.13 -2.84 3.56
CA SER A 629 -6.16 -3.37 4.92
C SER A 629 -6.50 -4.87 4.93
N PHE A 630 -6.24 -5.55 6.04
CA PHE A 630 -6.81 -6.87 6.25
C PHE A 630 -8.28 -6.74 6.70
N PRO A 631 -9.12 -7.77 6.54
CA PRO A 631 -10.53 -7.68 6.92
C PRO A 631 -10.77 -7.26 8.36
N HIS A 632 -9.88 -7.61 9.30
CA HIS A 632 -10.04 -7.36 10.74
C HIS A 632 -9.02 -6.40 11.36
N ARG A 633 -8.07 -5.86 10.58
CA ARG A 633 -7.04 -4.93 11.09
C ARG A 633 -6.44 -4.07 9.99
N THR A 634 -5.96 -2.88 10.34
CA THR A 634 -5.18 -2.02 9.45
C THR A 634 -3.82 -2.63 9.12
N SER A 635 -3.14 -2.09 8.10
CA SER A 635 -1.78 -2.49 7.76
C SER A 635 -1.02 -1.32 7.11
N PRO A 636 -0.11 -0.66 7.85
CA PRO A 636 0.77 0.38 7.30
C PRO A 636 1.55 -0.13 6.09
N VAL A 637 2.11 -1.34 6.18
CA VAL A 637 2.90 -1.96 5.11
C VAL A 637 2.11 -2.13 3.82
N LEU A 638 0.87 -2.64 3.89
CA LEU A 638 0.00 -2.79 2.70
C LEU A 638 -0.39 -1.43 2.12
N ARG A 639 -0.70 -0.44 2.96
CA ARG A 639 -1.04 0.92 2.53
C ARG A 639 0.13 1.60 1.82
N GLY A 640 1.32 1.57 2.41
CA GLY A 640 2.53 2.13 1.80
C GLY A 640 2.90 1.44 0.49
N THR A 641 2.86 0.10 0.49
CA THR A 641 3.13 -0.70 -0.72
C THR A 641 2.12 -0.39 -1.83
N TRP A 642 0.84 -0.21 -1.49
CA TRP A 642 -0.20 0.16 -2.45
C TRP A 642 0.04 1.57 -3.02
N ILE A 643 0.45 2.56 -2.22
CA ILE A 643 0.80 3.89 -2.73
C ILE A 643 1.95 3.79 -3.75
N LEU A 644 3.04 3.12 -3.37
CA LEU A 644 4.23 2.95 -4.21
C LEU A 644 3.92 2.19 -5.52
N THR A 645 3.19 1.07 -5.42
CA THR A 645 2.92 0.17 -6.55
C THR A 645 1.80 0.67 -7.44
N THR A 646 0.66 1.03 -6.83
CA THR A 646 -0.58 1.35 -7.55
C THR A 646 -0.59 2.78 -8.04
N LEU A 647 -0.25 3.74 -7.17
CA LEU A 647 -0.32 5.18 -7.49
C LEU A 647 0.94 5.71 -8.14
N LEU A 648 2.13 5.34 -7.66
CA LEU A 648 3.40 5.92 -8.14
C LEU A 648 4.09 5.07 -9.20
N GLY A 649 3.78 3.78 -9.29
CA GLY A 649 4.42 2.87 -10.24
C GLY A 649 5.90 2.63 -9.93
N THR A 650 6.28 2.76 -8.65
CA THR A 650 7.61 2.49 -8.10
C THR A 650 7.50 1.38 -7.05
N PRO A 651 7.10 0.16 -7.42
CA PRO A 651 6.89 -0.92 -6.46
C PRO A 651 8.19 -1.19 -5.67
N PRO A 652 8.11 -1.46 -4.35
CA PRO A 652 9.27 -1.91 -3.61
C PRO A 652 9.78 -3.25 -4.19
N PRO A 653 11.08 -3.57 -4.05
CA PRO A 653 11.58 -4.87 -4.48
C PRO A 653 10.87 -5.99 -3.69
N PRO A 654 10.73 -7.20 -4.27
CA PRO A 654 10.19 -8.35 -3.55
C PRO A 654 10.94 -8.58 -2.24
N PRO A 655 10.26 -9.09 -1.19
CA PRO A 655 10.91 -9.39 0.07
C PRO A 655 12.03 -10.41 -0.15
N PRO A 656 13.12 -10.34 0.64
CA PRO A 656 14.15 -11.37 0.59
C PRO A 656 13.59 -12.77 0.91
N PRO A 657 14.22 -13.87 0.44
CA PRO A 657 13.89 -15.21 0.92
C PRO A 657 14.21 -15.33 2.43
N ASP A 658 13.39 -16.08 3.15
CA ASP A 658 13.55 -16.39 4.58
C ASP A 658 13.46 -15.17 5.52
N VAL A 659 12.47 -14.29 5.32
CA VAL A 659 12.13 -13.27 6.32
C VAL A 659 11.32 -13.95 7.43
N PRO A 660 11.80 -13.98 8.69
CA PRO A 660 11.03 -14.52 9.80
C PRO A 660 9.73 -13.73 9.96
N GLU A 661 8.66 -14.38 10.42
CA GLU A 661 7.47 -13.64 10.85
C GLU A 661 7.88 -12.64 11.94
N ILE A 662 7.28 -11.44 11.92
CA ILE A 662 7.49 -10.48 13.00
C ILE A 662 6.95 -11.13 14.27
N GLU A 663 7.84 -11.68 15.09
CA GLU A 663 7.48 -12.24 16.38
C GLU A 663 6.87 -11.12 17.22
N VAL A 664 5.59 -11.28 17.53
CA VAL A 664 4.91 -10.45 18.52
C VAL A 664 5.39 -10.98 19.87
N GLY A 665 6.65 -10.72 20.21
CA GLY A 665 7.34 -11.33 21.34
C GLY A 665 6.54 -11.13 22.64
N GLY A 666 6.41 -12.19 23.43
CA GLY A 666 6.07 -12.09 24.85
C GLY A 666 7.37 -11.96 25.64
N GLY A 667 7.57 -10.86 26.36
CA GLY A 667 8.72 -10.60 27.23
C GLY A 667 8.86 -9.12 27.64
N ARG A 668 9.63 -8.82 28.69
CA ARG A 668 9.79 -7.50 29.38
C ARG A 668 10.34 -6.33 28.51
N ARG A 669 10.60 -6.51 27.21
CA ARG A 669 10.86 -5.44 26.20
C ARG A 669 10.12 -5.69 24.88
N ALA A 670 8.93 -6.26 24.94
CA ALA A 670 8.10 -6.42 23.75
C ALA A 670 7.55 -5.07 23.33
N ALA A 671 7.92 -4.59 22.13
CA ALA A 671 7.27 -3.49 21.45
C ALA A 671 5.74 -3.58 21.65
N SER A 672 5.14 -2.56 22.26
CA SER A 672 3.76 -2.56 22.71
C SER A 672 2.81 -2.22 21.55
N THR A 673 3.24 -1.31 20.67
CA THR A 673 2.47 -0.87 19.50
C THR A 673 2.91 -1.56 18.20
N LEU A 674 2.03 -1.57 17.19
CA LEU A 674 2.39 -2.07 15.84
C LEU A 674 3.51 -1.23 15.20
N ARG A 675 3.59 0.05 15.55
CA ARG A 675 4.62 0.98 15.08
C ARG A 675 5.98 0.58 15.64
N GLU A 676 6.11 0.44 16.95
CA GLU A 676 7.35 -0.02 17.60
C GLU A 676 7.79 -1.38 17.04
N LYS A 677 6.86 -2.31 16.79
CA LYS A 677 7.19 -3.62 16.18
C LYS A 677 7.81 -3.47 14.80
N LEU A 678 7.31 -2.54 13.99
CA LEU A 678 7.85 -2.26 12.66
C LEU A 678 9.16 -1.47 12.73
N GLU A 679 9.33 -0.59 13.70
CA GLU A 679 10.58 0.14 13.95
C GLU A 679 11.70 -0.83 14.37
N VAL A 680 11.45 -1.72 15.32
CA VAL A 680 12.39 -2.81 15.68
C VAL A 680 12.70 -3.70 14.46
N HIS A 681 11.70 -4.00 13.62
CA HIS A 681 11.94 -4.75 12.38
C HIS A 681 12.84 -3.99 11.39
N ARG A 682 12.77 -2.66 11.38
CA ARG A 682 13.56 -1.76 10.53
C ARG A 682 15.00 -1.59 10.99
N ASP A 683 15.36 -1.90 12.24
CA ASP A 683 16.75 -1.82 12.72
C ASP A 683 17.70 -2.77 11.97
N SER A 684 17.15 -3.79 11.31
CA SER A 684 17.95 -4.65 10.45
C SER A 684 18.36 -3.93 9.16
N LYS A 685 19.66 -3.92 8.86
CA LYS A 685 20.22 -3.37 7.60
C LYS A 685 19.56 -3.93 6.32
N ARG A 686 18.98 -5.14 6.40
CA ARG A 686 18.28 -5.82 5.29
C ARG A 686 16.88 -5.25 5.03
N CYS A 687 16.18 -4.79 6.07
CA CYS A 687 14.79 -4.33 5.97
C CYS A 687 14.69 -2.80 5.91
N ALA A 688 15.60 -2.07 6.58
CA ALA A 688 15.62 -0.60 6.66
C ALA A 688 15.47 0.10 5.29
N GLY A 689 16.19 -0.40 4.28
CA GLY A 689 16.25 0.22 2.96
C GLY A 689 14.90 0.30 2.24
N CYS A 690 14.06 -0.73 2.36
CA CYS A 690 12.74 -0.76 1.73
C CYS A 690 11.67 -0.17 2.63
N HIS A 691 11.69 -0.52 3.92
CA HIS A 691 10.67 -0.07 4.88
C HIS A 691 10.74 1.43 5.18
N SER A 692 11.90 2.06 5.03
CA SER A 692 12.03 3.52 5.08
C SER A 692 11.22 4.24 3.99
N GLN A 693 10.84 3.58 2.89
CA GLN A 693 9.95 4.14 1.87
C GLN A 693 8.49 3.71 2.06
N ILE A 694 8.26 2.54 2.65
CA ILE A 694 6.93 1.92 2.75
C ILE A 694 6.20 2.43 3.98
N ASP A 695 6.79 2.25 5.16
CA ASP A 695 6.10 2.41 6.44
C ASP A 695 5.66 3.85 6.71
N PRO A 696 6.48 4.90 6.43
CA PRO A 696 6.06 6.29 6.60
C PRO A 696 4.76 6.63 5.84
N LEU A 697 4.62 6.14 4.61
CA LEU A 697 3.42 6.35 3.79
C LEU A 697 2.19 5.66 4.41
N GLY A 698 2.40 4.49 5.02
CA GLY A 698 1.36 3.72 5.70
C GLY A 698 0.92 4.35 7.03
N PHE A 699 1.88 4.74 7.87
CA PHE A 699 1.64 5.34 9.19
C PHE A 699 0.78 6.59 9.09
N ALA A 700 1.03 7.45 8.10
CA ALA A 700 0.21 8.63 7.87
C ALA A 700 -1.28 8.35 7.59
N LEU A 701 -1.65 7.12 7.23
CA LEU A 701 -3.04 6.73 7.04
C LEU A 701 -3.64 6.00 8.24
N GLU A 702 -2.89 5.70 9.30
CA GLU A 702 -3.37 4.89 10.42
C GLU A 702 -4.48 5.56 11.24
N ASN A 703 -4.73 6.86 11.10
CA ASN A 703 -5.96 7.46 11.63
C ASN A 703 -7.23 6.84 11.03
N TYR A 704 -7.15 6.19 9.87
CA TYR A 704 -8.28 5.45 9.31
C TYR A 704 -8.24 3.98 9.73
N SER A 705 -9.38 3.48 10.24
CA SER A 705 -9.63 2.04 10.37
C SER A 705 -9.67 1.34 9.01
N GLU A 706 -9.87 0.01 9.01
CA GLU A 706 -9.84 -0.80 7.79
C GLU A 706 -10.81 -0.31 6.72
N PHE A 707 -12.02 0.13 7.10
CA PHE A 707 -13.02 0.64 6.16
C PHE A 707 -13.14 2.18 6.22
N GLY A 708 -12.12 2.85 6.76
CA GLY A 708 -12.01 4.30 6.67
C GLY A 708 -12.76 5.11 7.72
N ARG A 709 -13.12 4.53 8.87
CA ARG A 709 -13.58 5.33 10.02
C ARG A 709 -12.39 6.00 10.69
N TRP A 710 -12.58 7.25 11.11
CA TRP A 710 -11.53 8.01 11.77
C TRP A 710 -11.28 7.53 13.21
N ARG A 711 -10.01 7.52 13.63
CA ARG A 711 -9.49 7.16 14.96
C ARG A 711 -8.52 8.26 15.43
N ASN A 712 -8.68 8.68 16.69
CA ASN A 712 -7.79 9.63 17.37
C ASN A 712 -6.72 8.87 18.17
N GLY A 713 -5.68 9.58 18.63
CA GLY A 713 -4.62 9.00 19.48
C GLY A 713 -3.75 7.97 18.76
N VAL A 714 -3.48 8.19 17.47
CA VAL A 714 -2.63 7.32 16.65
C VAL A 714 -1.43 8.14 16.17
N ASP A 715 -0.22 7.64 16.40
CA ASP A 715 0.98 8.22 15.81
C ASP A 715 0.98 8.02 14.29
N ASN A 716 0.80 9.12 13.58
CA ASN A 716 0.63 9.18 12.14
C ASN A 716 1.79 9.91 11.44
N ARG A 717 2.93 10.09 12.13
CA ARG A 717 4.11 10.76 11.61
C ARG A 717 4.85 9.85 10.63
N GLY A 718 5.40 10.44 9.57
CA GLY A 718 6.23 9.75 8.60
C GLY A 718 7.36 10.65 8.10
N GLU A 719 8.54 10.05 7.91
CA GLU A 719 9.71 10.67 7.31
C GLU A 719 10.19 9.82 6.15
N LEU A 720 10.34 10.43 4.96
CA LEU A 720 10.81 9.74 3.77
C LEU A 720 12.33 9.81 3.64
N PRO A 721 12.96 8.90 2.86
CA PRO A 721 14.41 8.91 2.68
C PRO A 721 14.95 10.09 1.87
N ASN A 722 14.16 11.09 1.53
CA ASN A 722 14.66 12.35 0.99
C ASN A 722 14.68 13.45 2.07
N GLY A 723 14.33 13.14 3.32
CA GLY A 723 14.20 14.11 4.41
C GLY A 723 12.81 14.75 4.51
N ALA A 724 11.86 14.40 3.64
CA ALA A 724 10.52 14.96 3.71
C ALA A 724 9.76 14.41 4.92
N ARG A 725 9.34 15.28 5.83
CA ARG A 725 8.59 14.94 7.05
C ARG A 725 7.13 15.35 6.92
N PHE A 726 6.21 14.52 7.40
CA PHE A 726 4.79 14.81 7.36
C PHE A 726 4.00 14.15 8.49
N ARG A 727 2.83 14.74 8.79
CA ARG A 727 1.92 14.25 9.82
C ARG A 727 0.53 13.97 9.24
N GLY A 728 0.08 12.73 9.45
CA GLY A 728 -1.26 12.28 9.06
C GLY A 728 -1.57 12.36 7.57
N PRO A 729 -2.85 12.13 7.20
CA PRO A 729 -3.24 12.05 5.80
C PRO A 729 -3.03 13.37 5.06
N GLN A 730 -3.19 14.51 5.74
CA GLN A 730 -3.01 15.83 5.15
C GLN A 730 -1.53 16.10 4.79
N GLY A 731 -0.61 15.77 5.68
CA GLY A 731 0.83 15.91 5.42
C GLY A 731 1.29 15.00 4.30
N LEU A 732 0.86 13.74 4.31
CA LEU A 732 1.16 12.77 3.25
C LEU A 732 0.70 13.27 1.87
N LYS A 733 -0.51 13.81 1.77
CA LYS A 733 -1.00 14.38 0.50
C LYS A 733 -0.07 15.46 -0.03
N LYS A 734 0.32 16.41 0.82
CA LYS A 734 1.26 17.50 0.46
C LYS A 734 2.60 16.93 0.01
N ALA A 735 3.15 15.97 0.76
CA ALA A 735 4.42 15.32 0.41
C ALA A 735 4.37 14.63 -0.96
N LEU A 736 3.28 13.92 -1.28
CA LEU A 736 3.10 13.26 -2.57
C LEU A 736 2.95 14.27 -3.72
N ILE A 737 2.24 15.37 -3.49
CA ILE A 737 2.05 16.43 -4.49
C ILE A 737 3.36 17.17 -4.76
N ASP A 738 4.12 17.48 -3.71
CA ASP A 738 5.38 18.20 -3.84
C ASP A 738 6.46 17.34 -4.52
N THR A 739 6.63 16.10 -4.06
CA THR A 739 7.80 15.30 -4.43
C THR A 739 7.52 14.21 -5.47
N ARG A 740 6.27 13.73 -5.61
CA ARG A 740 5.93 12.53 -6.41
C ARG A 740 4.85 12.73 -7.48
N LEU A 741 4.43 13.96 -7.76
CA LEU A 741 3.34 14.24 -8.73
C LEU A 741 3.66 13.74 -10.14
N ASP A 742 4.93 13.78 -10.55
CA ASP A 742 5.39 13.30 -11.86
C ASP A 742 5.27 11.77 -12.00
N ASP A 743 5.56 11.04 -10.92
CA ASP A 743 5.41 9.59 -10.86
C ASP A 743 3.93 9.21 -10.95
N LEU A 744 3.06 9.90 -10.19
CA LEU A 744 1.62 9.73 -10.25
C LEU A 744 1.07 9.99 -11.68
N GLY A 745 1.53 11.07 -12.33
CA GLY A 745 1.18 11.41 -13.70
C GLY A 745 1.54 10.31 -14.70
N LYS A 746 2.80 9.86 -14.67
CA LYS A 746 3.28 8.76 -15.54
C LYS A 746 2.55 7.46 -15.26
N GLN A 747 2.29 7.12 -14.01
CA GLN A 747 1.62 5.89 -13.65
C GLN A 747 0.17 5.87 -14.13
N LEU A 748 -0.57 6.98 -13.98
CA LEU A 748 -1.93 7.07 -14.54
C LEU A 748 -1.91 6.94 -16.06
N ILE A 749 -0.94 7.54 -16.75
CA ILE A 749 -0.76 7.36 -18.20
C ILE A 749 -0.52 5.87 -18.53
N ARG A 750 0.38 5.17 -17.81
CA ARG A 750 0.64 3.73 -18.03
C ARG A 750 -0.62 2.90 -17.88
N LYS A 751 -1.35 3.11 -16.77
CA LYS A 751 -2.56 2.34 -16.46
C LYS A 751 -3.66 2.60 -17.50
N MET A 752 -3.90 3.86 -17.83
CA MET A 752 -4.92 4.23 -18.80
C MET A 752 -4.56 3.79 -20.22
N LEU A 753 -3.28 3.85 -20.62
CA LEU A 753 -2.80 3.33 -21.90
C LEU A 753 -2.95 1.81 -21.99
N SER A 754 -2.61 1.07 -20.93
CA SER A 754 -2.80 -0.39 -20.86
C SER A 754 -4.28 -0.77 -21.03
N TYR A 755 -5.17 -0.08 -20.31
CA TYR A 755 -6.62 -0.27 -20.41
C TYR A 755 -7.15 0.08 -21.81
N ALA A 756 -6.72 1.19 -22.39
CA ALA A 756 -7.14 1.65 -23.71
C ALA A 756 -6.73 0.67 -24.84
N LEU A 757 -5.53 0.10 -24.75
CA LEU A 757 -5.03 -0.89 -25.70
C LEU A 757 -5.58 -2.30 -25.43
N GLY A 758 -6.00 -2.58 -24.19
CA GLY A 758 -6.45 -3.91 -23.76
C GLY A 758 -5.32 -4.93 -23.73
N ARG A 759 -4.11 -4.51 -23.33
CA ARG A 759 -2.93 -5.37 -23.18
C ARG A 759 -1.98 -4.83 -22.12
N GLN A 760 -1.09 -5.70 -21.63
CA GLN A 760 0.06 -5.27 -20.86
C GLN A 760 0.96 -4.35 -21.69
N LEU A 761 1.50 -3.31 -21.05
CA LEU A 761 2.53 -2.47 -21.65
C LEU A 761 3.88 -3.18 -21.63
N GLU A 762 4.61 -3.01 -22.71
CA GLU A 762 5.98 -3.49 -22.88
C GLU A 762 6.96 -2.33 -22.70
N TYR A 763 8.25 -2.64 -22.60
CA TYR A 763 9.29 -1.63 -22.41
C TYR A 763 9.21 -0.48 -23.44
N TYR A 764 8.82 -0.77 -24.68
CA TYR A 764 8.76 0.23 -25.75
C TYR A 764 7.59 1.20 -25.62
N ASP A 765 6.55 0.87 -24.85
CA ASP A 765 5.41 1.76 -24.62
C ASP A 765 5.77 2.92 -23.68
N GLU A 766 6.84 2.77 -22.88
CA GLU A 766 7.34 3.81 -21.96
C GLU A 766 7.79 5.07 -22.71
N ALA A 767 8.20 4.95 -23.99
CA ALA A 767 8.48 6.10 -24.84
C ALA A 767 7.25 7.00 -25.01
N VAL A 768 6.07 6.39 -25.19
CA VAL A 768 4.79 7.09 -25.35
C VAL A 768 4.33 7.67 -24.02
N VAL A 769 4.50 6.94 -22.92
CA VAL A 769 4.20 7.43 -21.57
C VAL A 769 4.97 8.71 -21.28
N ARG A 770 6.28 8.72 -21.58
CA ARG A 770 7.15 9.88 -21.40
C ARG A 770 6.81 11.03 -22.34
N GLU A 771 6.43 10.74 -23.59
CA GLU A 771 5.97 11.75 -24.54
C GLU A 771 4.71 12.47 -24.01
N ILE A 772 3.70 11.72 -23.58
CA ILE A 772 2.46 12.27 -23.03
C ILE A 772 2.75 13.04 -21.73
N ALA A 773 3.56 12.46 -20.84
CA ALA A 773 3.93 13.11 -19.58
C ALA A 773 4.62 14.46 -19.83
N LYS A 774 5.56 14.51 -20.78
CA LYS A 774 6.24 15.75 -21.18
C LYS A 774 5.28 16.83 -21.66
N LYS A 775 4.22 16.46 -22.39
CA LYS A 775 3.19 17.41 -22.87
C LYS A 775 2.31 17.95 -21.74
N LEU A 776 1.96 17.10 -20.77
CA LEU A 776 0.94 17.43 -19.76
C LEU A 776 1.51 17.95 -18.43
N LYS A 777 2.80 17.72 -18.16
CA LYS A 777 3.47 18.10 -16.91
C LYS A 777 3.30 19.59 -16.58
N GLY A 778 3.50 20.48 -17.55
CA GLY A 778 3.41 21.93 -17.35
C GLY A 778 2.01 22.43 -16.97
N SER A 779 0.97 21.62 -17.19
CA SER A 779 -0.42 21.90 -16.83
C SER A 779 -0.92 21.08 -15.63
N GLY A 780 -0.04 20.34 -14.95
CA GLY A 780 -0.42 19.52 -13.79
C GLY A 780 -1.16 18.22 -14.15
N TYR A 781 -0.85 17.63 -15.32
CA TYR A 781 -1.46 16.37 -15.78
C TYR A 781 -3.01 16.37 -15.83
N PRO A 782 -3.65 17.31 -16.56
CA PRO A 782 -5.10 17.40 -16.65
C PRO A 782 -5.72 16.13 -17.25
N LEU A 783 -6.68 15.53 -16.54
CA LEU A 783 -7.13 14.15 -16.82
C LEU A 783 -7.89 13.99 -18.16
N LYS A 784 -8.64 15.00 -18.61
CA LYS A 784 -9.33 14.94 -19.92
C LYS A 784 -8.33 14.99 -21.06
N ASP A 785 -7.35 15.87 -20.95
CA ASP A 785 -6.29 16.00 -21.95
C ASP A 785 -5.44 14.72 -21.99
N MET A 786 -5.23 14.06 -20.86
CA MET A 786 -4.60 12.73 -20.82
C MET A 786 -5.37 11.68 -21.63
N VAL A 787 -6.69 11.60 -21.47
CA VAL A 787 -7.56 10.73 -22.28
C VAL A 787 -7.42 11.03 -23.78
N ILE A 788 -7.35 12.32 -24.14
CA ILE A 788 -7.18 12.76 -25.53
C ILE A 788 -5.81 12.34 -26.08
N GLU A 789 -4.72 12.62 -25.35
CA GLU A 789 -3.37 12.28 -25.77
C GLU A 789 -3.18 10.76 -25.93
N ILE A 790 -3.80 9.94 -25.07
CA ILE A 790 -3.81 8.48 -25.22
C ILE A 790 -4.53 8.07 -26.51
N GLY A 791 -5.72 8.63 -26.78
CA GLY A 791 -6.48 8.34 -28.00
C GLY A 791 -5.81 8.81 -29.30
N LEU A 792 -4.85 9.73 -29.21
CA LEU A 792 -4.03 10.22 -30.32
C LEU A 792 -2.65 9.56 -30.39
N SER A 793 -2.28 8.76 -29.39
CA SER A 793 -0.94 8.21 -29.26
C SER A 793 -0.59 7.23 -30.39
N TYR A 794 0.71 7.06 -30.62
CA TYR A 794 1.23 6.14 -31.65
C TYR A 794 0.71 4.70 -31.51
N PRO A 795 0.77 4.02 -30.34
CA PRO A 795 0.26 2.65 -30.19
C PRO A 795 -1.26 2.57 -30.29
N PHE A 796 -1.99 3.67 -30.08
CA PHE A 796 -3.45 3.71 -30.24
C PHE A 796 -3.87 3.91 -31.71
N THR A 797 -3.07 4.63 -32.50
CA THR A 797 -3.36 4.93 -33.92
C THR A 797 -2.66 4.02 -34.92
N THR A 798 -1.67 3.26 -34.47
CA THR A 798 -0.86 2.36 -35.28
C THR A 798 -0.83 0.97 -34.65
N LYS A 799 -0.67 -0.08 -35.48
CA LYS A 799 -0.53 -1.47 -35.05
C LYS A 799 0.60 -2.18 -35.80
N ARG A 800 1.18 -3.21 -35.18
CA ARG A 800 2.19 -4.09 -35.79
C ARG A 800 1.90 -5.54 -35.43
N VAL A 801 1.92 -6.44 -36.42
CA VAL A 801 1.90 -7.89 -36.19
C VAL A 801 3.34 -8.39 -36.00
N PRO A 802 3.68 -9.12 -34.92
CA PRO A 802 5.04 -9.60 -34.66
C PRO A 802 5.55 -10.57 -35.73
N ALA A 803 6.87 -10.55 -35.96
CA ALA A 803 7.56 -11.40 -36.96
C ALA A 803 7.28 -12.90 -36.76
N GLU A 804 7.15 -13.33 -35.51
CA GLU A 804 6.93 -14.72 -35.10
C GLU A 804 5.65 -15.33 -35.69
N PHE A 805 4.66 -14.50 -36.05
CA PHE A 805 3.43 -14.95 -36.71
C PHE A 805 3.61 -15.24 -38.22
N SER A 806 4.75 -14.88 -38.82
CA SER A 806 5.09 -15.23 -40.21
C SER A 806 5.31 -16.73 -40.44
N ASN A 807 5.75 -17.47 -39.41
CA ASN A 807 6.13 -18.88 -39.56
C ASN A 807 4.96 -19.86 -39.38
N LYS A 808 3.86 -19.43 -38.77
CA LYS A 808 2.67 -20.29 -38.56
C LYS A 808 1.68 -20.32 -39.73
N THR A 809 1.83 -19.43 -40.72
CA THR A 809 0.99 -19.43 -41.94
C THR A 809 1.54 -20.31 -43.07
N LYS A 810 2.63 -21.06 -42.84
CA LYS A 810 3.24 -21.97 -43.81
C LYS A 810 3.09 -23.47 -43.49
N SER A 811 2.41 -23.86 -42.42
CA SER A 811 2.13 -25.27 -42.08
C SER A 811 0.68 -25.65 -42.33
#